data_AF-A0A0M2XMP0-F1
#
_entry.id   AF-A0A0M2XMP0-F1
#
_cell.length_a   1.000
_cell.length_b   1.000
_cell.length_c   1.000
_cell.angle_alpha   90.00
_cell.angle_beta   90.00
_cell.angle_gamma   90.00
#
_symmetry.space_group_name_H-M   'P 1'
#
loop_
_entity.id
_entity.type
_entity.pdbx_description
1 polymer ?
#
loop_
_entity_poly.entity_id
_entity_poly.type
_entity_poly.pdbx_seq_one_letter_code
_entity_poly.pdbx_strand_id
1 'polypeptide(L)'
;MRKFMMVISIGIIGLLSCQKSVQLDSPTSLKTKAKVNLASIGNTYYIDPSGNDDSTGTSTTAAWRTLAKINASVFGPGDRILFKSGGVWNDTLHMKNSGTAEAPIIIDKYGGDVRPIINGGGKRNGSNALYLNKVSYFEVNNLELTNTIPSGTSYAATGIRVVGGSSAGTAISNVSVRNCYVHDVNGAIDGQTNYNKSSGGIILDGKIYGALVQSCHVANCSVEGIRTTGDRAMAARSKDIIIDNNLIEYIYGDGIVMSGVTGGSKITHNTVYKACMNTGSENYAGIWTIGSLNTLVAYNEVYGMTGGGANDGVAFDADGYDTNSVTDGDIFEYNYSHDNNGGFMLFMNQSKNIKVRYNVSVNDIGTTRLKKLFLIEKTTYDSREIYNNVFYIKNPTASLFNVMNGVSSGKPYATFSNNIFYTTSTISSLSTQADNGLKFNNNCLFPSSTFTSLNWGTTVRNNNFYEDPVFVNPIGGNGLDAAKGYDVGSSSAALNAGVFISNNGGEDFAGNALPLGNPDVGAFQHAVVANAGSSLADAYVRNGSYASTNYGTTADLVIKSDATSYARKAYAKFDIAMITKPKVSSAKLKLYVAGVNTAPQRTINIYTTSTTSWLENSINWNNAPMDTVLVGKIPISGIGLQTIDVTSAINRLLTGTDRKASFLFLNTAAASSTNDMSFSSREAAANKPTLELLY
;
A
#
# COMPACT_ATOMS: atom_id res chain seq x y z
N MET A 1 18.59 79.91 -15.46
CA MET A 1 19.94 80.48 -15.23
C MET A 1 20.96 79.36 -15.29
N ARG A 2 22.00 79.53 -16.13
CA ARG A 2 23.40 79.05 -16.03
C ARG A 2 23.66 77.56 -15.74
N LYS A 3 24.21 76.81 -16.73
CA LYS A 3 25.67 76.51 -16.96
C LYS A 3 26.16 75.40 -16.00
N PHE A 4 26.92 74.34 -16.29
CA PHE A 4 27.95 73.91 -17.26
C PHE A 4 28.10 72.37 -16.99
N MET A 5 28.13 71.42 -17.92
CA MET A 5 29.23 70.92 -18.80
C MET A 5 30.59 70.58 -18.16
N MET A 6 31.12 69.39 -18.56
CA MET A 6 32.51 68.85 -18.49
C MET A 6 32.87 68.07 -17.20
N VAL A 7 33.50 66.87 -17.17
CA VAL A 7 34.59 66.23 -17.96
C VAL A 7 34.53 64.68 -17.76
N ILE A 8 34.32 63.85 -18.80
CA ILE A 8 35.23 62.87 -19.49
C ILE A 8 36.33 62.15 -18.66
N SER A 9 36.31 60.80 -18.62
CA SER A 9 37.44 59.86 -18.92
C SER A 9 37.01 58.40 -18.63
N ILE A 10 36.71 57.56 -19.64
CA ILE A 10 37.53 56.48 -20.24
C ILE A 10 37.88 55.36 -19.23
N GLY A 11 37.17 54.23 -19.24
CA GLY A 11 37.50 52.96 -19.93
C GLY A 11 37.34 51.81 -18.90
N ILE A 12 36.94 50.55 -19.14
CA ILE A 12 37.01 49.60 -20.25
C ILE A 12 36.04 48.42 -19.89
N ILE A 13 35.26 47.95 -20.87
CA ILE A 13 34.84 46.56 -21.23
C ILE A 13 34.59 45.53 -20.08
N GLY A 14 33.48 44.78 -19.97
CA GLY A 14 32.38 44.54 -20.91
C GLY A 14 31.37 43.48 -20.39
N LEU A 15 30.60 42.93 -21.34
CA LEU A 15 29.50 41.95 -21.29
C LEU A 15 28.09 42.55 -21.41
N LEU A 16 27.65 42.65 -22.67
CA LEU A 16 26.33 43.02 -23.14
C LEU A 16 25.35 41.83 -23.05
N SER A 17 24.28 42.00 -22.28
CA SER A 17 23.01 41.28 -22.43
C SER A 17 22.10 42.08 -23.38
N CYS A 18 21.66 41.49 -24.49
CA CYS A 18 20.73 42.13 -25.41
C CYS A 18 19.34 41.47 -25.28
N GLN A 19 18.42 42.17 -24.60
CA GLN A 19 16.98 41.93 -24.70
C GLN A 19 16.49 42.51 -26.02
N LYS A 20 15.80 41.71 -26.84
CA LYS A 20 15.07 42.17 -28.01
C LYS A 20 13.58 42.22 -27.67
N SER A 21 13.02 43.42 -27.74
CA SER A 21 11.58 43.70 -27.77
C SER A 21 10.96 43.10 -29.03
N VAL A 22 9.79 42.47 -28.89
CA VAL A 22 8.94 42.08 -30.02
C VAL A 22 7.68 42.94 -29.99
N GLN A 23 7.51 43.67 -31.08
CA GLN A 23 6.36 44.48 -31.46
C GLN A 23 5.11 43.59 -31.63
N LEU A 24 3.95 44.08 -31.19
CA LEU A 24 2.64 43.50 -31.47
C LEU A 24 2.21 43.91 -32.90
N ASP A 25 2.05 42.92 -33.78
CA ASP A 25 1.37 43.09 -35.07
C ASP A 25 -0.10 42.66 -35.01
N SER A 26 -0.88 43.36 -35.83
CA SER A 26 -2.35 43.50 -35.93
C SER A 26 -3.18 42.21 -36.13
N PRO A 27 -4.49 42.23 -35.81
CA PRO A 27 -5.33 41.04 -35.76
C PRO A 27 -6.00 40.74 -37.12
N THR A 28 -5.30 40.06 -38.02
CA THR A 28 -5.94 39.44 -39.19
C THR A 28 -5.30 38.10 -39.53
N SER A 29 -5.82 37.03 -38.91
CA SER A 29 -5.97 35.65 -39.45
C SER A 29 -5.89 34.58 -38.35
N LEU A 30 -6.95 34.49 -37.52
CA LEU A 30 -7.22 33.28 -36.74
C LEU A 30 -8.59 32.75 -37.12
N LYS A 31 -8.66 32.11 -38.29
CA LYS A 31 -9.68 31.10 -38.62
C LYS A 31 -9.05 29.71 -38.53
N THR A 32 -8.43 29.38 -37.41
CA THR A 32 -8.30 27.98 -37.01
C THR A 32 -9.54 27.64 -36.19
N LYS A 33 -10.48 26.93 -36.81
CA LYS A 33 -11.56 26.27 -36.10
C LYS A 33 -10.92 25.41 -35.01
N ALA A 34 -11.01 25.84 -33.75
CA ALA A 34 -10.87 24.92 -32.64
C ALA A 34 -11.94 23.85 -32.85
N LYS A 35 -11.53 22.63 -33.25
CA LYS A 35 -12.37 21.46 -33.07
C LYS A 35 -12.51 21.29 -31.56
N VAL A 36 -13.56 21.87 -31.00
CA VAL A 36 -14.12 21.36 -29.76
C VAL A 36 -14.53 19.92 -30.09
N ASN A 37 -13.72 18.95 -29.67
CA ASN A 37 -14.16 17.56 -29.62
C ASN A 37 -15.25 17.53 -28.54
N LEU A 38 -16.49 17.81 -28.94
CA LEU A 38 -17.65 17.38 -28.17
C LEU A 38 -17.49 15.87 -28.04
N ALA A 39 -17.27 15.37 -26.83
CA ALA A 39 -17.40 13.94 -26.56
C ALA A 39 -18.74 13.50 -27.18
N SER A 40 -18.72 12.47 -28.03
CA SER A 40 -19.97 11.96 -28.58
C SER A 40 -20.84 11.53 -27.39
N ILE A 41 -22.00 12.15 -27.23
CA ILE A 41 -22.97 11.72 -26.24
C ILE A 41 -23.44 10.33 -26.71
N GLY A 42 -22.92 9.27 -26.10
CA GLY A 42 -23.35 7.92 -26.40
C GLY A 42 -24.81 7.72 -26.00
N ASN A 43 -25.45 6.75 -26.64
CA ASN A 43 -26.84 6.41 -26.39
C ASN A 43 -26.98 5.63 -25.07
N THR A 44 -28.08 5.82 -24.37
CA THR A 44 -28.43 4.97 -23.21
C THR A 44 -29.56 4.03 -23.60
N TYR A 45 -29.29 2.74 -23.50
CA TYR A 45 -30.22 1.65 -23.75
C TYR A 45 -30.69 1.06 -22.42
N TYR A 46 -32.00 0.85 -22.29
CA TYR A 46 -32.65 0.27 -21.11
C TYR A 46 -33.16 -1.13 -21.44
N ILE A 47 -32.91 -2.06 -20.53
CA ILE A 47 -33.25 -3.47 -20.67
C ILE A 47 -34.09 -3.87 -19.48
N ASP A 48 -35.31 -4.34 -19.72
CA ASP A 48 -36.30 -4.70 -18.71
C ASP A 48 -36.96 -6.03 -19.11
N PRO A 49 -37.07 -7.05 -18.23
CA PRO A 49 -37.76 -8.30 -18.58
C PRO A 49 -39.22 -8.11 -19.02
N SER A 50 -39.84 -6.98 -18.65
CA SER A 50 -41.20 -6.58 -19.07
C SER A 50 -41.23 -5.70 -20.34
N GLY A 51 -40.07 -5.37 -20.90
CA GLY A 51 -39.92 -4.53 -22.09
C GLY A 51 -40.37 -5.20 -23.40
N ASN A 52 -40.03 -4.57 -24.52
CA ASN A 52 -40.33 -5.09 -25.86
C ASN A 52 -39.16 -4.83 -26.82
N ASP A 53 -38.67 -5.88 -27.50
CA ASP A 53 -37.52 -5.82 -28.42
C ASP A 53 -37.80 -5.06 -29.73
N ASP A 54 -39.07 -4.75 -30.01
CA ASP A 54 -39.48 -3.83 -31.10
C ASP A 54 -39.41 -2.35 -30.68
N SER A 55 -39.19 -2.07 -29.40
CA SER A 55 -39.04 -0.70 -28.89
C SER A 55 -37.66 -0.11 -29.25
N THR A 56 -37.53 1.21 -29.11
CA THR A 56 -36.26 1.89 -29.38
C THR A 56 -35.17 1.55 -28.37
N GLY A 57 -35.52 1.11 -27.16
CA GLY A 57 -34.58 0.84 -26.08
C GLY A 57 -34.08 2.11 -25.38
N THR A 58 -34.43 3.31 -25.84
CA THR A 58 -33.78 4.57 -25.44
C THR A 58 -34.45 5.28 -24.26
N SER A 59 -35.48 4.68 -23.66
CA SER A 59 -36.09 5.15 -22.42
C SER A 59 -36.56 3.97 -21.57
N THR A 60 -36.78 4.21 -20.27
CA THR A 60 -37.28 3.18 -19.34
C THR A 60 -38.67 2.65 -19.71
N THR A 61 -39.50 3.44 -20.38
CA THR A 61 -40.85 3.04 -20.84
C THR A 61 -40.83 2.37 -22.22
N ALA A 62 -39.70 2.40 -22.92
CA ALA A 62 -39.49 1.81 -24.24
C ALA A 62 -38.28 0.86 -24.22
N ALA A 63 -38.07 0.17 -23.09
CA ALA A 63 -36.93 -0.72 -22.86
C ALA A 63 -36.98 -1.95 -23.78
N TRP A 64 -35.80 -2.46 -24.16
CA TRP A 64 -35.67 -3.79 -24.76
C TRP A 64 -35.91 -4.88 -23.72
N ARG A 65 -36.22 -6.08 -24.19
CA ARG A 65 -36.58 -7.21 -23.33
C ARG A 65 -35.48 -8.24 -23.18
N THR A 66 -34.84 -8.64 -24.27
CA THR A 66 -34.02 -9.87 -24.30
C THR A 66 -32.53 -9.62 -24.51
N LEU A 67 -31.70 -10.55 -24.03
CA LEU A 67 -30.26 -10.55 -24.35
C LEU A 67 -30.01 -10.80 -25.84
N ALA A 68 -30.90 -11.50 -26.53
CA ALA A 68 -30.81 -11.70 -27.98
C ALA A 68 -30.80 -10.36 -28.74
N LYS A 69 -31.65 -9.40 -28.33
CA LYS A 69 -31.64 -8.04 -28.89
C LYS A 69 -30.30 -7.33 -28.65
N ILE A 70 -29.73 -7.44 -27.46
CA ILE A 70 -28.44 -6.84 -27.11
C ILE A 70 -27.30 -7.46 -27.92
N ASN A 71 -27.25 -8.79 -27.99
CA ASN A 71 -26.22 -9.54 -28.73
C ASN A 71 -26.23 -9.23 -30.24
N ALA A 72 -27.42 -8.94 -30.79
CA ALA A 72 -27.61 -8.54 -32.18
C ALA A 72 -27.23 -7.08 -32.45
N SER A 73 -27.34 -6.20 -31.44
CA SER A 73 -27.03 -4.78 -31.55
C SER A 73 -25.54 -4.49 -31.72
N VAL A 74 -25.26 -3.28 -32.18
CA VAL A 74 -23.91 -2.70 -32.28
C VAL A 74 -23.87 -1.48 -31.37
N PHE A 75 -22.87 -1.41 -30.52
CA PHE A 75 -22.66 -0.30 -29.58
C PHE A 75 -21.42 0.50 -29.98
N GLY A 76 -21.46 1.80 -29.75
CA GLY A 76 -20.37 2.73 -30.02
C GLY A 76 -19.81 3.40 -28.75
N PRO A 77 -18.72 4.17 -28.89
CA PRO A 77 -18.12 4.88 -27.77
C PRO A 77 -19.11 5.76 -26.99
N GLY A 78 -19.09 5.60 -25.67
CA GLY A 78 -19.96 6.32 -24.73
C GLY A 78 -21.34 5.69 -24.51
N ASP A 79 -21.69 4.63 -25.25
CA ASP A 79 -22.97 3.96 -25.07
C ASP A 79 -23.09 3.31 -23.68
N ARG A 80 -24.31 3.32 -23.14
CA ARG A 80 -24.66 2.73 -21.85
C ARG A 80 -25.74 1.68 -22.05
N ILE A 81 -25.56 0.51 -21.45
CA ILE A 81 -26.47 -0.64 -21.50
C ILE A 81 -26.93 -0.87 -20.06
N LEU A 82 -28.14 -0.43 -19.73
CA LEU A 82 -28.66 -0.39 -18.37
C LEU A 82 -29.72 -1.47 -18.16
N PHE A 83 -29.43 -2.44 -17.31
CA PHE A 83 -30.35 -3.50 -16.93
C PHE A 83 -31.23 -3.08 -15.74
N LYS A 84 -32.52 -3.39 -15.81
CA LYS A 84 -33.47 -3.08 -14.73
C LYS A 84 -33.07 -3.85 -13.47
N SER A 85 -32.93 -3.14 -12.36
CA SER A 85 -32.65 -3.72 -11.04
C SER A 85 -33.63 -4.86 -10.70
N GLY A 86 -33.09 -5.99 -10.24
CA GLY A 86 -33.86 -7.20 -9.93
C GLY A 86 -34.37 -8.00 -11.14
N GLY A 87 -34.09 -7.55 -12.37
CA GLY A 87 -34.43 -8.31 -13.57
C GLY A 87 -33.58 -9.58 -13.71
N VAL A 88 -34.13 -10.60 -14.38
CA VAL A 88 -33.46 -11.89 -14.61
C VAL A 88 -33.49 -12.23 -16.09
N TRP A 89 -32.33 -12.55 -16.65
CA TRP A 89 -32.17 -12.98 -18.03
C TRP A 89 -31.48 -14.35 -18.11
N ASN A 90 -32.18 -15.35 -18.64
CA ASN A 90 -31.70 -16.73 -18.77
C ASN A 90 -31.03 -17.00 -20.13
N ASP A 91 -29.98 -16.23 -20.42
CA ASP A 91 -29.14 -16.44 -21.59
C ASP A 91 -27.73 -15.90 -21.37
N THR A 92 -26.89 -16.02 -22.38
CA THR A 92 -25.53 -15.51 -22.41
C THR A 92 -25.48 -14.12 -23.07
N LEU A 93 -24.67 -13.23 -22.51
CA LEU A 93 -24.46 -11.87 -23.01
C LEU A 93 -23.09 -11.75 -23.71
N HIS A 94 -23.07 -11.24 -24.93
CA HIS A 94 -21.89 -11.20 -25.80
C HIS A 94 -21.63 -9.78 -26.31
N MET A 95 -20.47 -9.22 -25.98
CA MET A 95 -20.05 -7.89 -26.40
C MET A 95 -18.89 -7.99 -27.39
N LYS A 96 -18.98 -7.21 -28.47
CA LYS A 96 -18.08 -7.28 -29.64
C LYS A 96 -17.55 -5.93 -30.12
N ASN A 97 -17.95 -4.83 -29.47
CA ASN A 97 -17.59 -3.47 -29.85
C ASN A 97 -16.86 -2.76 -28.71
N SER A 98 -15.93 -1.88 -29.08
CA SER A 98 -15.07 -1.14 -28.15
C SER A 98 -15.55 0.30 -27.99
N GLY A 99 -15.34 0.85 -26.80
CA GLY A 99 -15.38 2.30 -26.60
C GLY A 99 -14.07 2.97 -27.01
N THR A 100 -13.87 4.19 -26.52
CA THR A 100 -12.56 4.88 -26.54
C THR A 100 -12.15 5.28 -25.14
N ALA A 101 -10.91 5.77 -24.99
CA ALA A 101 -10.40 6.26 -23.70
C ALA A 101 -11.27 7.38 -23.10
N GLU A 102 -11.84 8.24 -23.95
CA GLU A 102 -12.70 9.36 -23.54
C GLU A 102 -14.17 8.98 -23.38
N ALA A 103 -14.58 7.84 -23.95
CA ALA A 103 -15.97 7.41 -24.03
C ALA A 103 -16.05 5.87 -24.01
N PRO A 104 -15.84 5.24 -22.83
CA PRO A 104 -15.97 3.79 -22.70
C PRO A 104 -17.44 3.36 -22.91
N ILE A 105 -17.63 2.10 -23.31
CA ILE A 105 -18.96 1.47 -23.27
C ILE A 105 -19.21 0.95 -21.86
N ILE A 106 -20.39 1.20 -21.31
CA ILE A 106 -20.72 0.87 -19.92
C ILE A 106 -21.92 -0.08 -19.88
N ILE A 107 -21.77 -1.23 -19.22
CA ILE A 107 -22.87 -2.05 -18.74
C ILE A 107 -23.09 -1.76 -17.26
N ASP A 108 -24.34 -1.46 -16.88
CA ASP A 108 -24.70 -1.15 -15.50
C ASP A 108 -26.18 -1.49 -15.23
N LYS A 109 -26.69 -1.14 -14.05
CA LYS A 109 -28.09 -1.24 -13.66
C LYS A 109 -28.81 0.10 -13.61
N TYR A 110 -30.15 0.06 -13.64
CA TYR A 110 -31.00 1.22 -13.33
C TYR A 110 -32.23 0.84 -12.49
N GLY A 111 -32.81 1.83 -11.81
CA GLY A 111 -34.14 1.71 -11.21
C GLY A 111 -34.22 0.89 -9.92
N GLY A 112 -33.15 0.80 -9.13
CA GLY A 112 -33.10 0.13 -7.81
C GLY A 112 -31.69 -0.31 -7.41
N ASP A 113 -31.56 -0.94 -6.24
CA ASP A 113 -30.26 -1.37 -5.66
C ASP A 113 -29.95 -2.85 -5.84
N VAL A 114 -30.94 -3.67 -6.19
CA VAL A 114 -30.75 -5.10 -6.45
C VAL A 114 -30.02 -5.29 -7.79
N ARG A 115 -28.97 -6.12 -7.81
CA ARG A 115 -28.24 -6.41 -9.05
C ARG A 115 -29.15 -7.17 -10.02
N PRO A 116 -29.18 -6.80 -11.32
CA PRO A 116 -29.78 -7.62 -12.35
C PRO A 116 -28.97 -8.91 -12.57
N ILE A 117 -29.67 -10.02 -12.84
CA ILE A 117 -29.09 -11.36 -12.97
C ILE A 117 -28.95 -11.75 -14.44
N ILE A 118 -27.72 -12.05 -14.86
CA ILE A 118 -27.43 -12.73 -16.13
C ILE A 118 -27.12 -14.20 -15.82
N ASN A 119 -28.06 -15.09 -16.12
CA ASN A 119 -27.92 -16.52 -15.92
C ASN A 119 -27.56 -17.21 -17.24
N GLY A 120 -26.28 -17.52 -17.42
CA GLY A 120 -25.74 -18.19 -18.59
C GLY A 120 -26.21 -19.64 -18.75
N GLY A 121 -26.62 -20.29 -17.65
CA GLY A 121 -27.25 -21.62 -17.63
C GLY A 121 -26.39 -22.78 -18.15
N GLY A 122 -25.06 -22.60 -18.26
CA GLY A 122 -24.12 -23.66 -18.61
C GLY A 122 -24.44 -24.39 -19.91
N LYS A 123 -25.02 -23.68 -20.90
CA LYS A 123 -25.71 -24.27 -22.06
C LYS A 123 -24.84 -25.15 -22.97
N ARG A 124 -23.51 -25.04 -22.87
CA ARG A 124 -22.54 -25.79 -23.69
C ARG A 124 -21.16 -25.81 -23.03
N ASN A 125 -20.27 -26.68 -23.51
CA ASN A 125 -18.86 -26.61 -23.18
C ASN A 125 -18.25 -25.24 -23.57
N GLY A 126 -17.55 -24.61 -22.65
CA GLY A 126 -17.02 -23.25 -22.80
C GLY A 126 -18.09 -22.16 -22.70
N SER A 127 -19.20 -22.41 -21.99
CA SER A 127 -20.24 -21.40 -21.73
C SER A 127 -19.64 -20.19 -20.98
N ASN A 128 -20.08 -18.98 -21.32
CA ASN A 128 -19.73 -17.75 -20.60
C ASN A 128 -21.03 -16.98 -20.32
N ALA A 129 -21.31 -16.60 -19.07
CA ALA A 129 -22.51 -15.80 -18.78
C ALA A 129 -22.39 -14.41 -19.40
N LEU A 130 -21.22 -13.79 -19.25
CA LEU A 130 -20.80 -12.60 -19.99
C LEU A 130 -19.50 -12.85 -20.74
N TYR A 131 -19.51 -12.57 -22.04
CA TYR A 131 -18.38 -12.71 -22.94
C TYR A 131 -17.99 -11.36 -23.57
N LEU A 132 -16.83 -10.83 -23.18
CA LEU A 132 -16.21 -9.64 -23.76
C LEU A 132 -15.16 -10.08 -24.79
N ASN A 133 -15.54 -10.11 -26.07
CA ASN A 133 -14.75 -10.69 -27.13
C ASN A 133 -13.89 -9.64 -27.84
N LYS A 134 -12.61 -9.52 -27.47
CA LYS A 134 -11.65 -8.62 -28.12
C LYS A 134 -12.11 -7.16 -28.14
N VAL A 135 -12.69 -6.71 -27.02
CA VAL A 135 -13.18 -5.34 -26.84
C VAL A 135 -12.26 -4.54 -25.92
N SER A 136 -12.16 -3.24 -26.17
CA SER A 136 -11.38 -2.28 -25.40
C SER A 136 -12.28 -1.17 -24.85
N TYR A 137 -11.84 -0.50 -23.80
CA TYR A 137 -12.52 0.65 -23.17
C TYR A 137 -13.96 0.28 -22.79
N PHE A 138 -14.06 -0.71 -21.90
CA PHE A 138 -15.32 -1.34 -21.54
C PHE A 138 -15.44 -1.43 -20.02
N GLU A 139 -16.60 -1.10 -19.48
CA GLU A 139 -16.91 -1.20 -18.05
C GLU A 139 -18.12 -2.10 -17.81
N VAL A 140 -17.98 -3.05 -16.88
CA VAL A 140 -19.06 -3.93 -16.43
C VAL A 140 -19.26 -3.67 -14.94
N ASN A 141 -20.42 -3.14 -14.59
CA ASN A 141 -20.70 -2.69 -13.23
C ASN A 141 -21.99 -3.33 -12.70
N ASN A 142 -22.01 -3.62 -11.39
CA ASN A 142 -23.24 -3.87 -10.62
C ASN A 142 -24.13 -5.03 -11.13
N LEU A 143 -23.55 -6.06 -11.74
CA LEU A 143 -24.27 -7.23 -12.23
C LEU A 143 -24.13 -8.43 -11.29
N GLU A 144 -25.13 -9.29 -11.28
CA GLU A 144 -25.03 -10.65 -10.76
C GLU A 144 -24.97 -11.64 -11.93
N LEU A 145 -24.02 -12.58 -11.90
CA LEU A 145 -23.81 -13.53 -12.98
C LEU A 145 -23.70 -14.96 -12.45
N THR A 146 -24.48 -15.85 -13.05
CA THR A 146 -24.42 -17.28 -12.78
C THR A 146 -24.25 -18.07 -14.08
N ASN A 147 -23.66 -19.26 -14.00
CA ASN A 147 -23.47 -20.10 -15.19
C ASN A 147 -23.48 -21.59 -14.85
N THR A 148 -24.53 -22.01 -14.15
CA THR A 148 -24.65 -23.37 -13.66
C THR A 148 -24.84 -24.37 -14.80
N ILE A 149 -23.95 -25.34 -14.89
CA ILE A 149 -23.99 -26.46 -15.81
C ILE A 149 -25.06 -27.46 -15.39
N PRO A 150 -25.91 -27.93 -16.33
CA PRO A 150 -26.93 -28.93 -16.06
C PRO A 150 -26.35 -30.23 -15.50
N SER A 151 -27.09 -30.83 -14.56
CA SER A 151 -26.73 -32.13 -13.97
C SER A 151 -26.51 -33.19 -15.05
N GLY A 152 -25.48 -34.03 -14.86
CA GLY A 152 -25.11 -35.10 -15.79
C GLY A 152 -24.24 -34.66 -16.97
N THR A 153 -23.83 -33.39 -17.03
CA THR A 153 -22.89 -32.90 -18.05
C THR A 153 -21.57 -32.42 -17.44
N SER A 154 -20.47 -32.60 -18.16
CA SER A 154 -19.14 -32.11 -17.77
C SER A 154 -18.67 -31.10 -18.80
N TYR A 155 -18.85 -29.81 -18.48
CA TYR A 155 -18.50 -28.68 -19.34
C TYR A 155 -17.57 -27.73 -18.60
N ALA A 156 -16.69 -27.04 -19.32
CA ALA A 156 -16.10 -25.83 -18.79
C ALA A 156 -17.14 -24.69 -18.84
N ALA A 157 -17.24 -23.89 -17.78
CA ALA A 157 -18.06 -22.69 -17.73
C ALA A 157 -17.29 -21.51 -17.14
N THR A 158 -17.69 -20.30 -17.49
CA THR A 158 -17.11 -19.08 -16.94
C THR A 158 -18.21 -18.06 -16.61
N GLY A 159 -18.09 -17.36 -15.49
CA GLY A 159 -18.98 -16.24 -15.17
C GLY A 159 -18.74 -15.09 -16.15
N ILE A 160 -17.61 -14.40 -16.00
CA ILE A 160 -17.18 -13.33 -16.91
C ILE A 160 -15.89 -13.76 -17.61
N ARG A 161 -15.91 -13.75 -18.94
CA ARG A 161 -14.71 -13.95 -19.76
C ARG A 161 -14.38 -12.71 -20.57
N VAL A 162 -13.15 -12.24 -20.42
CA VAL A 162 -12.55 -11.19 -21.24
C VAL A 162 -11.50 -11.83 -22.13
N VAL A 163 -11.57 -11.61 -23.44
CA VAL A 163 -10.58 -12.14 -24.39
C VAL A 163 -9.81 -11.00 -25.04
N GLY A 164 -8.51 -10.92 -24.77
CA GLY A 164 -7.58 -9.93 -25.30
C GLY A 164 -6.97 -10.26 -26.67
N GLY A 165 -7.16 -11.48 -27.16
CA GLY A 165 -6.63 -11.93 -28.46
C GLY A 165 -5.34 -12.74 -28.36
N SER A 166 -4.80 -13.12 -29.53
CA SER A 166 -3.62 -14.00 -29.61
C SER A 166 -2.33 -13.27 -29.29
N SER A 167 -1.30 -14.03 -28.95
CA SER A 167 0.05 -13.55 -28.59
C SER A 167 0.69 -12.65 -29.67
N ALA A 168 0.45 -12.98 -30.94
CA ALA A 168 0.91 -12.23 -32.11
C ALA A 168 -0.01 -11.05 -32.50
N GLY A 169 -1.20 -10.94 -31.89
CA GLY A 169 -2.19 -9.92 -32.19
C GLY A 169 -1.97 -8.61 -31.42
N THR A 170 -2.80 -7.61 -31.76
CA THR A 170 -2.93 -6.37 -31.00
C THR A 170 -3.62 -6.65 -29.68
N ALA A 171 -3.07 -6.12 -28.59
CA ALA A 171 -3.68 -6.21 -27.27
C ALA A 171 -4.99 -5.41 -27.23
N ILE A 172 -5.98 -5.90 -26.50
CA ILE A 172 -7.08 -5.03 -26.05
C ILE A 172 -6.59 -4.08 -24.96
N SER A 173 -7.37 -3.05 -24.65
CA SER A 173 -7.00 -2.10 -23.60
C SER A 173 -8.17 -1.66 -22.74
N ASN A 174 -7.89 -1.41 -21.46
CA ASN A 174 -8.78 -0.78 -20.48
C ASN A 174 -10.16 -1.45 -20.36
N VAL A 175 -10.18 -2.66 -19.83
CA VAL A 175 -11.43 -3.35 -19.45
C VAL A 175 -11.57 -3.38 -17.93
N SER A 176 -12.75 -3.03 -17.42
CA SER A 176 -13.02 -3.04 -16.00
C SER A 176 -14.26 -3.85 -15.65
N VAL A 177 -14.16 -4.61 -14.56
CA VAL A 177 -15.26 -5.36 -13.94
C VAL A 177 -15.32 -4.89 -12.49
N ARG A 178 -16.43 -4.25 -12.12
CA ARG A 178 -16.59 -3.64 -10.79
C ARG A 178 -17.88 -4.02 -10.12
N ASN A 179 -17.82 -4.26 -8.81
CA ASN A 179 -19.00 -4.49 -7.98
C ASN A 179 -19.95 -5.58 -8.52
N CYS A 180 -19.39 -6.60 -9.16
CA CYS A 180 -20.15 -7.72 -9.71
C CYS A 180 -20.16 -8.90 -8.71
N TYR A 181 -21.27 -9.62 -8.67
CA TYR A 181 -21.40 -10.86 -7.93
C TYR A 181 -21.40 -12.04 -8.92
N VAL A 182 -20.32 -12.80 -8.96
CA VAL A 182 -20.15 -13.93 -9.88
C VAL A 182 -20.20 -15.22 -9.06
N HIS A 183 -21.23 -16.02 -9.26
CA HIS A 183 -21.42 -17.20 -8.43
C HIS A 183 -22.12 -18.35 -9.11
N ASP A 184 -22.08 -19.54 -8.49
CA ASP A 184 -22.69 -20.76 -9.00
C ASP A 184 -22.23 -21.10 -10.44
N VAL A 185 -20.92 -21.03 -10.66
CA VAL A 185 -20.25 -21.40 -11.91
C VAL A 185 -19.53 -22.74 -11.70
N ASN A 186 -20.25 -23.85 -11.86
CA ASN A 186 -19.79 -25.21 -11.59
C ASN A 186 -19.19 -25.91 -12.84
N GLY A 187 -18.03 -25.42 -13.30
CA GLY A 187 -17.23 -26.04 -14.35
C GLY A 187 -16.74 -27.46 -14.04
N ALA A 188 -16.39 -28.21 -15.08
CA ALA A 188 -15.78 -29.53 -15.01
C ALA A 188 -14.50 -29.49 -14.17
N ILE A 189 -14.39 -30.43 -13.24
CA ILE A 189 -13.29 -30.54 -12.27
C ILE A 189 -12.32 -31.65 -12.65
N ASP A 190 -11.21 -31.74 -11.92
CA ASP A 190 -10.19 -32.78 -12.11
C ASP A 190 -10.79 -34.18 -12.28
N GLY A 191 -10.23 -34.96 -13.23
CA GLY A 191 -10.72 -36.28 -13.62
C GLY A 191 -11.96 -36.29 -14.54
N GLN A 192 -12.62 -35.14 -14.79
CA GLN A 192 -13.75 -35.05 -15.70
C GLN A 192 -13.36 -34.62 -17.12
N THR A 193 -14.17 -35.02 -18.12
CA THR A 193 -14.02 -34.54 -19.49
C THR A 193 -14.26 -33.03 -19.55
N ASN A 194 -13.43 -32.30 -20.30
CA ASN A 194 -13.44 -30.83 -20.42
C ASN A 194 -12.95 -30.04 -19.20
N TYR A 195 -12.33 -30.68 -18.21
CA TYR A 195 -11.58 -29.98 -17.16
C TYR A 195 -10.59 -28.99 -17.78
N ASN A 196 -10.63 -27.74 -17.30
CA ASN A 196 -9.80 -26.67 -17.81
C ASN A 196 -9.56 -25.61 -16.73
N LYS A 197 -8.30 -25.36 -16.37
CA LYS A 197 -7.88 -24.28 -15.45
C LYS A 197 -8.09 -22.87 -16.04
N SER A 198 -8.52 -22.74 -17.28
CA SER A 198 -9.00 -21.50 -17.87
C SER A 198 -10.53 -21.39 -17.75
N SER A 199 -11.14 -21.75 -16.62
CA SER A 199 -12.59 -21.69 -16.38
C SER A 199 -12.91 -21.35 -14.92
N GLY A 200 -14.13 -20.92 -14.59
CA GLY A 200 -14.51 -20.51 -13.23
C GLY A 200 -15.14 -19.13 -13.15
N GLY A 201 -14.80 -18.33 -12.14
CA GLY A 201 -15.41 -17.02 -11.90
C GLY A 201 -15.13 -16.00 -13.01
N ILE A 202 -14.01 -15.27 -12.88
CA ILE A 202 -13.62 -14.20 -13.79
C ILE A 202 -12.30 -14.57 -14.48
N ILE A 203 -12.32 -14.70 -15.80
CA ILE A 203 -11.15 -15.12 -16.59
C ILE A 203 -10.76 -14.02 -17.58
N LEU A 204 -9.53 -13.54 -17.44
CA LEU A 204 -8.87 -12.56 -18.30
C LEU A 204 -7.90 -13.28 -19.25
N ASP A 205 -8.35 -13.55 -20.47
CA ASP A 205 -7.68 -14.45 -21.40
C ASP A 205 -6.95 -13.69 -22.51
N GLY A 206 -5.76 -14.18 -22.90
CA GLY A 206 -4.95 -13.58 -23.96
C GLY A 206 -4.24 -12.28 -23.56
N LYS A 207 -3.93 -11.46 -24.58
CA LYS A 207 -3.08 -10.26 -24.45
C LYS A 207 -3.87 -8.99 -24.12
N ILE A 208 -3.71 -8.47 -22.90
CA ILE A 208 -4.52 -7.37 -22.36
C ILE A 208 -3.60 -6.29 -21.77
N TYR A 209 -3.81 -5.02 -22.12
CA TYR A 209 -3.11 -3.88 -21.53
C TYR A 209 -4.08 -3.00 -20.74
N GLY A 210 -3.99 -3.03 -19.41
CA GLY A 210 -4.92 -2.36 -18.53
C GLY A 210 -6.21 -3.18 -18.34
N ALA A 211 -6.30 -3.86 -17.21
CA ALA A 211 -7.56 -4.43 -16.74
C ALA A 211 -7.72 -4.23 -15.24
N LEU A 212 -8.95 -4.01 -14.79
CA LEU A 212 -9.29 -3.85 -13.39
C LEU A 212 -10.44 -4.78 -13.01
N VAL A 213 -10.20 -5.68 -12.06
CA VAL A 213 -11.26 -6.44 -11.38
C VAL A 213 -11.32 -5.95 -9.95
N GLN A 214 -12.38 -5.23 -9.60
CA GLN A 214 -12.46 -4.53 -8.31
C GLN A 214 -13.78 -4.67 -7.59
N SER A 215 -13.75 -4.81 -6.27
CA SER A 215 -14.95 -4.86 -5.42
C SER A 215 -15.94 -5.95 -5.83
N CYS A 216 -15.46 -7.01 -6.49
CA CYS A 216 -16.28 -8.13 -6.91
C CYS A 216 -16.36 -9.19 -5.82
N HIS A 217 -17.47 -9.91 -5.80
CA HIS A 217 -17.64 -11.11 -4.99
C HIS A 217 -17.69 -12.31 -5.93
N VAL A 218 -16.75 -13.23 -5.81
CA VAL A 218 -16.66 -14.46 -6.59
C VAL A 218 -16.85 -15.65 -5.66
N ALA A 219 -17.93 -16.42 -5.82
CA ALA A 219 -18.30 -17.47 -4.88
C ALA A 219 -18.75 -18.77 -5.57
N ASN A 220 -18.50 -19.93 -4.96
CA ASN A 220 -19.02 -21.22 -5.43
C ASN A 220 -18.66 -21.52 -6.90
N CYS A 221 -17.39 -21.34 -7.25
CA CYS A 221 -16.90 -21.50 -8.62
C CYS A 221 -15.95 -22.70 -8.76
N SER A 222 -15.99 -23.33 -9.93
CA SER A 222 -14.96 -24.24 -10.43
C SER A 222 -14.61 -23.88 -11.89
N VAL A 223 -13.35 -23.87 -12.28
CA VAL A 223 -12.16 -24.26 -11.49
C VAL A 223 -11.60 -23.09 -10.67
N GLU A 224 -11.40 -21.92 -11.28
CA GLU A 224 -10.68 -20.79 -10.68
C GLU A 224 -11.62 -19.71 -10.14
N GLY A 225 -11.12 -18.90 -9.19
CA GLY A 225 -11.78 -17.67 -8.76
C GLY A 225 -11.60 -16.55 -9.77
N ILE A 226 -10.42 -15.93 -9.77
CA ILE A 226 -10.03 -14.88 -10.72
C ILE A 226 -8.68 -15.25 -11.35
N ARG A 227 -8.60 -15.25 -12.68
CA ARG A 227 -7.37 -15.70 -13.36
C ARG A 227 -7.05 -14.91 -14.61
N THR A 228 -5.77 -14.62 -14.83
CA THR A 228 -5.25 -14.34 -16.18
C THR A 228 -4.74 -15.63 -16.86
N THR A 229 -4.97 -15.77 -18.16
CA THR A 229 -4.44 -16.87 -18.99
C THR A 229 -3.54 -16.35 -20.11
N GLY A 230 -2.86 -15.23 -19.87
CA GLY A 230 -1.96 -14.60 -20.84
C GLY A 230 -0.77 -15.49 -21.22
N ASP A 231 -0.23 -15.24 -22.41
CA ASP A 231 0.99 -15.89 -22.88
C ASP A 231 2.18 -15.51 -21.98
N ARG A 232 2.97 -16.51 -21.58
CA ARG A 232 4.09 -16.34 -20.66
C ARG A 232 5.34 -15.81 -21.36
N ALA A 233 5.42 -15.87 -22.70
CA ALA A 233 6.48 -15.25 -23.47
C ALA A 233 6.47 -13.73 -23.27
N MET A 234 7.63 -13.17 -22.89
CA MET A 234 7.83 -11.74 -22.56
C MET A 234 7.08 -10.76 -23.47
N ALA A 235 7.21 -10.90 -24.80
CA ALA A 235 6.62 -9.97 -25.77
C ALA A 235 5.09 -10.04 -25.89
N ALA A 236 4.49 -11.09 -25.33
CA ALA A 236 3.06 -11.39 -25.39
C ALA A 236 2.35 -11.28 -24.04
N ARG A 237 3.08 -11.01 -22.95
CA ARG A 237 2.50 -10.81 -21.62
C ARG A 237 1.53 -9.64 -21.58
N SER A 238 0.49 -9.80 -20.78
CA SER A 238 -0.45 -8.73 -20.41
C SER A 238 0.24 -7.69 -19.53
N LYS A 239 -0.31 -6.48 -19.45
CA LYS A 239 0.28 -5.33 -18.74
C LYS A 239 -0.76 -4.64 -17.88
N ASP A 240 -0.33 -4.08 -16.75
CA ASP A 240 -1.15 -3.22 -15.89
C ASP A 240 -2.47 -3.91 -15.48
N ILE A 241 -2.40 -5.18 -15.07
CA ILE A 241 -3.55 -5.94 -14.59
C ILE A 241 -3.68 -5.73 -13.07
N ILE A 242 -4.84 -5.26 -12.63
CA ILE A 242 -5.12 -4.95 -11.23
C ILE A 242 -6.31 -5.79 -10.77
N ILE A 243 -6.10 -6.60 -9.74
CA ILE A 243 -7.14 -7.35 -9.04
C ILE A 243 -7.18 -6.81 -7.60
N ASP A 244 -8.18 -6.01 -7.29
CA ASP A 244 -8.21 -5.20 -6.06
C ASP A 244 -9.51 -5.30 -5.27
N ASN A 245 -9.42 -5.40 -3.94
CA ASN A 245 -10.59 -5.30 -3.05
C ASN A 245 -11.72 -6.31 -3.37
N ASN A 246 -11.38 -7.54 -3.77
CA ASN A 246 -12.38 -8.57 -4.08
C ASN A 246 -12.55 -9.56 -2.91
N LEU A 247 -13.75 -10.11 -2.77
CA LEU A 247 -14.02 -11.28 -1.94
C LEU A 247 -14.10 -12.51 -2.84
N ILE A 248 -13.23 -13.48 -2.63
CA ILE A 248 -13.18 -14.75 -3.37
C ILE A 248 -13.37 -15.88 -2.37
N GLU A 249 -14.44 -16.66 -2.52
CA GLU A 249 -14.71 -17.74 -1.56
C GLU A 249 -15.31 -19.01 -2.16
N TYR A 250 -15.07 -20.13 -1.48
CA TYR A 250 -15.59 -21.44 -1.87
C TYR A 250 -15.22 -21.83 -3.31
N ILE A 251 -13.92 -21.80 -3.59
CA ILE A 251 -13.38 -22.08 -4.92
C ILE A 251 -12.80 -23.49 -4.95
N TYR A 252 -13.16 -24.26 -5.97
CA TYR A 252 -12.65 -25.61 -6.16
C TYR A 252 -11.12 -25.62 -6.32
N GLY A 253 -10.60 -24.79 -7.23
CA GLY A 253 -9.18 -24.66 -7.57
C GLY A 253 -8.54 -23.40 -6.99
N ASP A 254 -7.81 -22.64 -7.80
CA ASP A 254 -7.04 -21.49 -7.35
C ASP A 254 -7.94 -20.30 -6.98
N GLY A 255 -7.55 -19.54 -5.96
CA GLY A 255 -8.26 -18.31 -5.60
C GLY A 255 -8.01 -17.20 -6.63
N ILE A 256 -6.76 -16.75 -6.72
CA ILE A 256 -6.31 -15.76 -7.71
C ILE A 256 -5.03 -16.24 -8.41
N VAL A 257 -5.03 -16.20 -9.74
CA VAL A 257 -3.84 -16.53 -10.55
C VAL A 257 -3.49 -15.37 -11.48
N MET A 258 -2.25 -14.91 -11.38
CA MET A 258 -1.69 -13.89 -12.27
C MET A 258 -0.61 -14.53 -13.17
N SER A 259 -1.07 -15.14 -14.27
CA SER A 259 -0.22 -15.75 -15.30
C SER A 259 0.08 -14.79 -16.46
N GLY A 260 1.35 -14.67 -16.83
CA GLY A 260 1.78 -13.99 -18.06
C GLY A 260 1.58 -12.47 -18.01
N VAL A 261 2.08 -11.80 -16.97
CA VAL A 261 1.89 -10.37 -16.76
C VAL A 261 3.19 -9.58 -16.56
N THR A 262 3.10 -8.27 -16.75
CA THR A 262 4.15 -7.29 -16.43
C THR A 262 3.52 -5.90 -16.25
N GLY A 263 4.34 -4.84 -16.28
CA GLY A 263 3.88 -3.44 -16.28
C GLY A 263 3.11 -3.09 -15.02
N GLY A 264 3.70 -3.27 -13.83
CA GLY A 264 3.10 -2.81 -12.57
C GLY A 264 1.77 -3.47 -12.22
N SER A 265 1.56 -4.73 -12.62
CA SER A 265 0.38 -5.52 -12.24
C SER A 265 0.31 -5.72 -10.73
N LYS A 266 -0.91 -5.83 -10.18
CA LYS A 266 -1.15 -5.85 -8.73
C LYS A 266 -2.27 -6.80 -8.32
N ILE A 267 -2.09 -7.45 -7.18
CA ILE A 267 -3.11 -8.20 -6.45
C ILE A 267 -3.18 -7.56 -5.06
N THR A 268 -4.19 -6.73 -4.79
CA THR A 268 -4.24 -5.94 -3.56
C THR A 268 -5.58 -5.97 -2.84
N HIS A 269 -5.56 -5.91 -1.50
CA HIS A 269 -6.78 -5.79 -0.68
C HIS A 269 -7.82 -6.91 -0.89
N ASN A 270 -7.44 -8.07 -1.44
CA ASN A 270 -8.38 -9.16 -1.67
C ASN A 270 -8.48 -10.06 -0.43
N THR A 271 -9.68 -10.58 -0.18
CA THR A 271 -9.91 -11.67 0.77
C THR A 271 -10.17 -12.95 -0.01
N VAL A 272 -9.29 -13.94 0.15
CA VAL A 272 -9.44 -15.29 -0.41
C VAL A 272 -9.73 -16.26 0.74
N TYR A 273 -10.94 -16.80 0.78
CA TYR A 273 -11.39 -17.70 1.84
C TYR A 273 -11.85 -19.04 1.28
N LYS A 274 -11.33 -20.16 1.81
CA LYS A 274 -11.73 -21.50 1.32
C LYS A 274 -11.61 -21.63 -0.20
N ALA A 275 -10.51 -21.14 -0.76
CA ALA A 275 -10.06 -21.60 -2.07
C ALA A 275 -9.38 -22.99 -1.92
N CYS A 276 -8.97 -23.57 -3.05
CA CYS A 276 -8.29 -24.86 -3.10
C CYS A 276 -9.10 -25.96 -2.40
N MET A 277 -10.42 -26.01 -2.60
CA MET A 277 -11.28 -27.01 -1.94
C MET A 277 -11.14 -28.42 -2.53
N ASN A 278 -10.37 -28.59 -3.61
CA ASN A 278 -10.21 -29.87 -4.26
C ASN A 278 -9.65 -30.96 -3.33
N THR A 279 -10.27 -32.14 -3.40
CA THR A 279 -9.79 -33.33 -2.67
C THR A 279 -8.85 -34.20 -3.52
N GLY A 280 -8.69 -33.88 -4.80
CA GLY A 280 -7.84 -34.60 -5.76
C GLY A 280 -6.35 -34.26 -5.66
N SER A 281 -5.57 -34.76 -6.61
CA SER A 281 -4.11 -34.58 -6.68
C SER A 281 -3.67 -33.26 -7.31
N GLU A 282 -4.56 -32.58 -8.04
CA GLU A 282 -4.24 -31.31 -8.70
C GLU A 282 -3.81 -30.24 -7.70
N ASN A 283 -2.71 -29.58 -8.03
CA ASN A 283 -2.11 -28.51 -7.26
C ASN A 283 -2.84 -27.19 -7.50
N TYR A 284 -3.16 -26.47 -6.42
CA TYR A 284 -3.77 -25.14 -6.44
C TYR A 284 -3.29 -24.35 -5.22
N ALA A 285 -3.24 -23.02 -5.34
CA ALA A 285 -2.84 -22.09 -4.29
C ALA A 285 -3.88 -20.97 -4.08
N GLY A 286 -3.74 -20.24 -2.97
CA GLY A 286 -4.61 -19.11 -2.65
C GLY A 286 -4.43 -17.96 -3.66
N ILE A 287 -3.22 -17.38 -3.71
CA ILE A 287 -2.85 -16.30 -4.61
C ILE A 287 -1.46 -16.59 -5.20
N TRP A 288 -1.32 -16.66 -6.51
CA TRP A 288 -0.02 -16.97 -7.11
C TRP A 288 0.27 -16.30 -8.44
N THR A 289 1.56 -16.20 -8.75
CA THR A 289 2.08 -15.58 -9.96
C THR A 289 2.95 -16.55 -10.76
N ILE A 290 2.85 -16.50 -12.09
CA ILE A 290 3.69 -17.29 -13.00
C ILE A 290 3.92 -16.54 -14.30
N GLY A 291 5.15 -16.56 -14.81
CA GLY A 291 5.46 -15.72 -15.95
C GLY A 291 5.12 -14.26 -15.62
N SER A 292 5.54 -13.81 -14.44
CA SER A 292 5.26 -12.48 -13.91
C SER A 292 6.55 -11.63 -13.87
N LEU A 293 6.42 -10.31 -13.94
CA LEU A 293 7.55 -9.38 -13.87
C LEU A 293 7.15 -8.12 -13.09
N ASN A 294 7.75 -7.94 -11.91
CA ASN A 294 7.52 -6.83 -10.98
C ASN A 294 6.04 -6.68 -10.56
N THR A 295 5.36 -7.80 -10.28
CA THR A 295 3.99 -7.78 -9.74
C THR A 295 4.01 -7.56 -8.23
N LEU A 296 3.10 -6.71 -7.75
CA LEU A 296 2.89 -6.47 -6.33
C LEU A 296 1.71 -7.30 -5.81
N VAL A 297 1.95 -8.12 -4.80
CA VAL A 297 0.93 -8.86 -4.05
C VAL A 297 0.91 -8.32 -2.63
N ALA A 298 -0.05 -7.44 -2.32
CA ALA A 298 -0.02 -6.73 -1.04
C ALA A 298 -1.37 -6.52 -0.37
N TYR A 299 -1.39 -6.46 0.97
CA TYR A 299 -2.60 -6.21 1.75
C TYR A 299 -3.72 -7.23 1.50
N ASN A 300 -3.40 -8.46 1.11
CA ASN A 300 -4.40 -9.52 0.93
C ASN A 300 -4.58 -10.33 2.22
N GLU A 301 -5.77 -10.88 2.39
CA GLU A 301 -6.07 -11.88 3.41
C GLU A 301 -6.33 -13.24 2.73
N VAL A 302 -5.61 -14.29 3.12
CA VAL A 302 -5.78 -15.64 2.55
C VAL A 302 -5.95 -16.67 3.66
N TYR A 303 -7.09 -17.37 3.72
CA TYR A 303 -7.35 -18.28 4.82
C TYR A 303 -8.30 -19.45 4.55
N GLY A 304 -8.21 -20.46 5.42
CA GLY A 304 -9.17 -21.56 5.51
C GLY A 304 -9.13 -22.52 4.33
N MET A 305 -8.06 -22.55 3.55
CA MET A 305 -7.89 -23.51 2.46
C MET A 305 -7.78 -24.94 3.02
N THR A 306 -8.39 -25.90 2.32
CA THR A 306 -8.51 -27.29 2.79
C THR A 306 -7.82 -28.32 1.89
N GLY A 307 -7.51 -27.96 0.64
CA GLY A 307 -6.94 -28.85 -0.38
C GLY A 307 -5.65 -28.31 -1.01
N GLY A 308 -5.56 -28.31 -2.35
CA GLY A 308 -4.40 -27.83 -3.12
C GLY A 308 -3.33 -28.88 -3.48
N GLY A 309 -3.72 -30.10 -3.87
CA GLY A 309 -2.76 -31.16 -4.21
C GLY A 309 -1.79 -31.53 -3.08
N ALA A 310 -0.72 -32.29 -3.39
CA ALA A 310 0.27 -32.74 -2.40
C ALA A 310 1.39 -31.73 -2.16
N ASN A 311 1.73 -30.94 -3.19
CA ASN A 311 2.82 -29.99 -3.14
C ASN A 311 2.33 -28.57 -2.84
N ASP A 312 1.04 -28.31 -2.94
CA ASP A 312 0.49 -26.95 -2.94
C ASP A 312 -0.43 -26.70 -1.73
N GLY A 313 -1.49 -25.89 -1.91
CA GLY A 313 -2.41 -25.45 -0.87
C GLY A 313 -1.85 -24.31 -0.02
N VAL A 314 -0.80 -23.65 -0.52
CA VAL A 314 -0.13 -22.52 0.13
C VAL A 314 -0.89 -21.22 -0.09
N ALA A 315 -0.82 -20.31 0.88
CA ALA A 315 -1.46 -19.00 0.77
C ALA A 315 -0.95 -18.23 -0.46
N PHE A 316 0.36 -18.26 -0.67
CA PHE A 316 1.05 -17.54 -1.73
C PHE A 316 2.02 -18.44 -2.51
N ASP A 317 2.18 -18.18 -3.80
CA ASP A 317 3.16 -18.89 -4.63
C ASP A 317 3.80 -17.97 -5.69
N ALA A 318 5.13 -18.04 -5.78
CA ALA A 318 5.93 -17.50 -6.87
C ALA A 318 6.46 -18.66 -7.74
N ASP A 319 5.70 -18.96 -8.78
CA ASP A 319 5.90 -20.11 -9.67
C ASP A 319 6.83 -19.76 -10.86
N GLY A 320 7.20 -20.76 -11.64
CA GLY A 320 8.03 -20.72 -12.82
C GLY A 320 8.87 -22.00 -12.90
N TYR A 321 8.62 -22.83 -13.91
CA TYR A 321 9.29 -24.13 -14.09
C TYR A 321 10.19 -24.18 -15.34
N ASP A 322 10.10 -23.18 -16.22
CA ASP A 322 10.92 -23.03 -17.42
C ASP A 322 11.27 -21.56 -17.71
N THR A 323 12.20 -21.35 -18.65
CA THR A 323 12.70 -20.01 -18.99
C THR A 323 11.65 -19.07 -19.59
N ASN A 324 10.48 -19.58 -20.00
CA ASN A 324 9.37 -18.76 -20.50
C ASN A 324 8.42 -18.34 -19.37
N SER A 325 8.30 -19.16 -18.32
CA SER A 325 7.43 -18.97 -17.16
C SER A 325 8.09 -18.27 -15.97
N VAL A 326 9.28 -17.69 -16.17
CA VAL A 326 10.04 -16.96 -15.14
C VAL A 326 9.17 -15.89 -14.47
N THR A 327 9.15 -15.95 -13.13
CA THR A 327 8.65 -14.91 -12.23
C THR A 327 9.84 -14.13 -11.67
N ASP A 328 9.88 -12.83 -11.96
CA ASP A 328 11.05 -11.99 -11.71
C ASP A 328 10.65 -10.67 -11.03
N GLY A 329 11.20 -10.39 -9.84
CA GLY A 329 11.01 -9.10 -9.19
C GLY A 329 9.69 -8.92 -8.45
N ASP A 330 8.88 -9.99 -8.31
CA ASP A 330 7.60 -9.94 -7.61
C ASP A 330 7.79 -9.71 -6.11
N ILE A 331 6.87 -8.95 -5.51
CA ILE A 331 6.90 -8.55 -4.10
C ILE A 331 5.61 -9.01 -3.42
N PHE A 332 5.75 -9.74 -2.32
CA PHE A 332 4.67 -10.16 -1.43
C PHE A 332 4.82 -9.41 -0.10
N GLU A 333 3.96 -8.41 0.16
CA GLU A 333 4.09 -7.55 1.33
C GLU A 333 2.79 -7.20 2.05
N TYR A 334 2.83 -7.04 3.37
CA TYR A 334 1.68 -6.62 4.18
C TYR A 334 0.46 -7.54 4.07
N ASN A 335 0.68 -8.80 3.67
CA ASN A 335 -0.39 -9.79 3.57
C ASN A 335 -0.59 -10.49 4.92
N TYR A 336 -1.84 -10.86 5.18
CA TYR A 336 -2.22 -11.70 6.30
C TYR A 336 -2.68 -13.05 5.79
N SER A 337 -2.11 -14.14 6.30
CA SER A 337 -2.60 -15.47 6.00
C SER A 337 -2.81 -16.27 7.28
N HIS A 338 -3.85 -17.09 7.29
CA HIS A 338 -4.06 -17.97 8.43
C HIS A 338 -4.82 -19.25 8.12
N ASP A 339 -4.53 -20.28 8.92
CA ASP A 339 -5.24 -21.56 8.90
C ASP A 339 -5.31 -22.21 7.50
N ASN A 340 -4.26 -22.02 6.68
CA ASN A 340 -4.13 -22.63 5.38
C ASN A 340 -3.51 -24.02 5.46
N ASN A 341 -4.13 -25.01 4.82
CA ASN A 341 -3.70 -26.39 4.96
C ASN A 341 -2.32 -26.69 4.33
N GLY A 342 -1.95 -26.01 3.25
CA GLY A 342 -0.74 -26.33 2.49
C GLY A 342 0.50 -25.48 2.80
N GLY A 343 0.38 -24.44 3.61
CA GLY A 343 1.49 -23.59 4.02
C GLY A 343 1.29 -22.11 3.72
N PHE A 344 2.34 -21.33 3.96
CA PHE A 344 2.38 -19.91 3.67
C PHE A 344 2.84 -19.63 2.24
N MET A 345 4.02 -20.12 1.84
CA MET A 345 4.66 -19.69 0.58
C MET A 345 5.31 -20.84 -0.20
N LEU A 346 5.14 -20.85 -1.51
CA LEU A 346 5.84 -21.71 -2.46
C LEU A 346 6.80 -20.92 -3.37
N PHE A 347 7.95 -21.50 -3.69
CA PHE A 347 8.87 -21.01 -4.72
C PHE A 347 9.30 -22.12 -5.69
N MET A 348 8.94 -22.00 -6.97
CA MET A 348 9.44 -22.90 -8.04
C MET A 348 10.79 -22.42 -8.60
N ASN A 349 11.57 -23.29 -9.25
CA ASN A 349 12.99 -23.05 -9.54
C ASN A 349 13.30 -21.81 -10.42
N GLN A 350 12.35 -21.31 -11.22
CA GLN A 350 12.55 -20.11 -12.05
C GLN A 350 12.09 -18.80 -11.40
N SER A 351 11.60 -18.82 -10.15
CA SER A 351 11.33 -17.57 -9.44
C SER A 351 12.61 -16.93 -8.91
N LYS A 352 12.84 -15.66 -9.23
CA LYS A 352 14.06 -14.91 -8.86
C LYS A 352 13.75 -13.46 -8.53
N ASN A 353 14.64 -12.81 -7.78
CA ASN A 353 14.48 -11.43 -7.30
C ASN A 353 13.16 -11.23 -6.51
N ILE A 354 12.72 -12.27 -5.81
CA ILE A 354 11.46 -12.27 -5.08
C ILE A 354 11.68 -11.69 -3.70
N LYS A 355 10.79 -10.79 -3.27
CA LYS A 355 10.77 -10.24 -1.92
C LYS A 355 9.51 -10.65 -1.20
N VAL A 356 9.64 -11.21 -0.01
CA VAL A 356 8.53 -11.53 0.88
C VAL A 356 8.76 -10.82 2.20
N ARG A 357 8.00 -9.75 2.48
CA ARG A 357 8.30 -8.88 3.62
C ARG A 357 7.09 -8.33 4.35
N TYR A 358 7.24 -8.06 5.65
CA TYR A 358 6.18 -7.46 6.45
C TYR A 358 4.85 -8.19 6.31
N ASN A 359 4.86 -9.52 6.17
CA ASN A 359 3.65 -10.35 6.18
C ASN A 359 3.46 -10.98 7.57
N VAL A 360 2.22 -11.30 7.89
CA VAL A 360 1.86 -12.05 9.09
C VAL A 360 1.19 -13.35 8.66
N SER A 361 1.78 -14.49 9.04
CA SER A 361 1.27 -15.83 8.77
C SER A 361 0.95 -16.51 10.10
N VAL A 362 -0.28 -16.98 10.26
CA VAL A 362 -0.77 -17.57 11.51
C VAL A 362 -1.33 -18.95 11.24
N ASN A 363 -0.63 -19.96 11.74
CA ASN A 363 -1.06 -21.35 11.66
C ASN A 363 -1.29 -21.85 10.23
N ASP A 364 -0.50 -21.34 9.28
CA ASP A 364 -0.42 -21.88 7.92
C ASP A 364 0.41 -23.17 7.91
N ILE A 365 -0.07 -24.14 8.68
CA ILE A 365 0.39 -25.53 8.70
C ILE A 365 -0.88 -26.35 8.87
N GLY A 366 -1.28 -27.07 7.83
CA GLY A 366 -2.49 -27.88 7.88
C GLY A 366 -2.45 -29.02 8.88
N THR A 367 -3.64 -29.60 9.11
CA THR A 367 -3.81 -30.82 9.90
C THR A 367 -3.69 -32.08 9.05
N THR A 368 -3.76 -31.94 7.73
CA THR A 368 -3.70 -33.03 6.74
C THR A 368 -2.62 -32.76 5.69
N ARG A 369 -2.38 -33.74 4.81
CA ARG A 369 -1.42 -33.65 3.69
C ARG A 369 0.01 -33.30 4.15
N LEU A 370 0.79 -32.72 3.25
CA LEU A 370 2.15 -32.30 3.51
C LEU A 370 2.15 -31.03 4.37
N LYS A 371 2.28 -31.22 5.69
CA LYS A 371 2.38 -30.16 6.69
C LYS A 371 3.70 -29.42 6.55
N LYS A 372 3.65 -28.18 6.07
CA LYS A 372 4.83 -27.34 5.83
C LYS A 372 4.41 -25.87 5.94
N LEU A 373 5.35 -25.01 6.31
CA LEU A 373 5.18 -23.56 6.22
C LEU A 373 5.64 -23.06 4.84
N PHE A 374 6.72 -23.62 4.32
CA PHE A 374 7.27 -23.28 3.02
C PHE A 374 7.48 -24.51 2.15
N LEU A 375 7.26 -24.36 0.84
CA LEU A 375 7.81 -25.26 -0.17
C LEU A 375 8.80 -24.52 -1.07
N ILE A 376 9.99 -25.07 -1.24
CA ILE A 376 11.07 -24.40 -1.96
C ILE A 376 11.73 -25.40 -2.91
N GLU A 377 11.64 -25.16 -4.21
CA GLU A 377 12.43 -25.89 -5.19
C GLU A 377 13.86 -25.31 -5.29
N LYS A 378 14.87 -26.19 -5.28
CA LYS A 378 16.28 -25.79 -5.43
C LYS A 378 16.49 -25.01 -6.74
N THR A 379 17.25 -23.92 -6.64
CA THR A 379 17.53 -23.04 -7.77
C THR A 379 18.99 -22.61 -7.80
N THR A 380 19.44 -22.07 -8.94
CA THR A 380 20.76 -21.43 -9.06
C THR A 380 20.77 -19.97 -8.61
N TYR A 381 19.58 -19.37 -8.44
CA TYR A 381 19.40 -17.99 -7.99
C TYR A 381 19.56 -17.84 -6.47
N ASP A 382 20.12 -16.73 -6.04
CA ASP A 382 20.33 -16.37 -4.63
C ASP A 382 19.52 -15.13 -4.20
N SER A 383 18.49 -14.79 -4.98
CA SER A 383 17.73 -13.55 -4.86
C SER A 383 16.27 -13.76 -4.42
N ARG A 384 16.01 -14.78 -3.60
CA ARG A 384 14.74 -14.93 -2.86
C ARG A 384 14.97 -14.46 -1.43
N GLU A 385 14.43 -13.28 -1.11
CA GLU A 385 14.65 -12.58 0.15
C GLU A 385 13.35 -12.55 0.97
N ILE A 386 13.36 -13.21 2.12
CA ILE A 386 12.23 -13.28 3.03
C ILE A 386 12.62 -12.53 4.31
N TYR A 387 12.03 -11.37 4.57
CA TYR A 387 12.46 -10.58 5.73
C TYR A 387 11.37 -9.79 6.43
N ASN A 388 11.57 -9.52 7.72
CA ASN A 388 10.62 -8.74 8.50
C ASN A 388 9.19 -9.32 8.47
N ASN A 389 9.04 -10.63 8.49
CA ASN A 389 7.73 -11.28 8.60
C ASN A 389 7.50 -11.85 10.00
N VAL A 390 6.24 -12.10 10.36
CA VAL A 390 5.87 -12.90 11.54
C VAL A 390 5.27 -14.22 11.09
N PHE A 391 5.84 -15.33 11.56
CA PHE A 391 5.33 -16.69 11.37
C PHE A 391 4.93 -17.26 12.73
N TYR A 392 3.63 -17.29 13.01
CA TYR A 392 3.07 -17.80 14.26
C TYR A 392 2.47 -19.19 14.05
N ILE A 393 3.08 -20.23 14.63
CA ILE A 393 2.82 -21.62 14.31
C ILE A 393 2.09 -22.30 15.47
N LYS A 394 0.88 -22.81 15.20
CA LYS A 394 0.04 -23.49 16.21
C LYS A 394 -0.03 -25.00 15.99
N ASN A 395 0.05 -25.47 14.75
CA ASN A 395 0.01 -26.90 14.43
C ASN A 395 1.41 -27.55 14.38
N PRO A 396 1.53 -28.83 14.81
CA PRO A 396 2.79 -29.55 14.76
C PRO A 396 3.16 -29.95 13.33
N THR A 397 4.46 -30.01 13.05
CA THR A 397 4.99 -30.52 11.78
C THR A 397 6.30 -31.27 11.96
N ALA A 398 6.55 -32.25 11.09
CA ALA A 398 7.85 -32.91 11.01
C ALA A 398 8.94 -31.98 10.45
N SER A 399 8.57 -31.05 9.57
CA SER A 399 9.51 -30.08 8.96
C SER A 399 8.81 -28.79 8.59
N LEU A 400 9.45 -27.64 8.86
CA LEU A 400 8.92 -26.33 8.46
C LEU A 400 9.05 -26.08 6.96
N PHE A 401 10.16 -26.54 6.38
CA PHE A 401 10.51 -26.33 4.99
C PHE A 401 10.47 -27.67 4.25
N ASN A 402 9.65 -27.75 3.21
CA ASN A 402 9.80 -28.80 2.22
C ASN A 402 10.73 -28.29 1.12
N VAL A 403 11.92 -28.88 1.01
CA VAL A 403 12.84 -28.56 -0.09
C VAL A 403 12.69 -29.62 -1.17
N MET A 404 12.31 -29.20 -2.38
CA MET A 404 12.18 -30.06 -3.56
C MET A 404 13.48 -30.11 -4.36
N ASN A 405 13.74 -31.23 -5.01
CA ASN A 405 14.89 -31.38 -5.92
C ASN A 405 14.81 -30.36 -7.06
N GLY A 406 15.98 -29.90 -7.50
CA GLY A 406 16.13 -28.91 -8.55
C GLY A 406 17.62 -28.71 -8.86
N VAL A 407 17.99 -27.56 -9.41
CA VAL A 407 19.39 -27.27 -9.77
C VAL A 407 20.05 -26.47 -8.64
N SER A 408 21.24 -26.89 -8.20
CA SER A 408 22.01 -26.20 -7.16
C SER A 408 23.25 -25.53 -7.75
N SER A 409 23.52 -24.28 -7.35
CA SER A 409 24.77 -23.56 -7.66
C SER A 409 25.72 -23.48 -6.45
N GLY A 410 25.37 -24.10 -5.32
CA GLY A 410 26.08 -23.96 -4.04
C GLY A 410 25.80 -22.64 -3.31
N LYS A 411 24.96 -21.77 -3.87
CA LYS A 411 24.45 -20.55 -3.22
C LYS A 411 23.16 -20.83 -2.45
N PRO A 412 22.77 -19.98 -1.48
CA PRO A 412 21.48 -20.13 -0.81
C PRO A 412 20.30 -19.95 -1.76
N TYR A 413 19.31 -20.84 -1.70
CA TYR A 413 18.07 -20.74 -2.49
C TYR A 413 17.11 -19.68 -1.96
N ALA A 414 17.18 -19.43 -0.65
CA ALA A 414 16.35 -18.45 0.05
C ALA A 414 17.07 -17.93 1.30
N THR A 415 16.97 -16.63 1.53
CA THR A 415 17.54 -15.95 2.71
C THR A 415 16.44 -15.38 3.59
N PHE A 416 16.42 -15.79 4.85
CA PHE A 416 15.48 -15.36 5.88
C PHE A 416 16.18 -14.37 6.82
N SER A 417 15.73 -13.11 6.87
CA SER A 417 16.31 -12.11 7.79
C SER A 417 15.28 -11.31 8.57
N ASN A 418 15.56 -10.91 9.81
CA ASN A 418 14.65 -10.10 10.62
C ASN A 418 13.23 -10.68 10.77
N ASN A 419 13.02 -11.98 10.58
CA ASN A 419 11.71 -12.58 10.78
C ASN A 419 11.56 -13.00 12.25
N ILE A 420 10.31 -13.09 12.69
CA ILE A 420 9.94 -13.79 13.92
C ILE A 420 9.35 -15.14 13.53
N PHE A 421 9.96 -16.24 13.98
CA PHE A 421 9.36 -17.56 13.97
C PHE A 421 8.96 -17.93 15.40
N TYR A 422 7.66 -17.99 15.65
CA TYR A 422 7.09 -18.35 16.93
C TYR A 422 6.31 -19.65 16.81
N THR A 423 6.54 -20.63 17.68
CA THR A 423 5.74 -21.87 17.70
C THR A 423 5.24 -22.22 19.09
N THR A 424 3.98 -22.66 19.16
CA THR A 424 3.40 -23.30 20.35
C THR A 424 3.40 -24.83 20.25
N SER A 425 3.87 -25.35 19.13
CA SER A 425 3.80 -26.76 18.77
C SER A 425 5.18 -27.37 18.48
N THR A 426 5.23 -28.70 18.45
CA THR A 426 6.45 -29.47 18.18
C THR A 426 6.86 -29.37 16.71
N ILE A 427 8.16 -29.17 16.49
CA ILE A 427 8.81 -29.19 15.18
C ILE A 427 10.04 -30.09 15.31
N SER A 428 10.16 -31.10 14.43
CA SER A 428 11.26 -32.08 14.53
C SER A 428 12.52 -31.64 13.76
N SER A 429 12.35 -31.14 12.54
CA SER A 429 13.44 -30.71 11.67
C SER A 429 13.14 -29.34 11.07
N LEU A 430 14.17 -28.61 10.68
CA LEU A 430 13.97 -27.41 9.89
C LEU A 430 13.42 -27.77 8.50
N SER A 431 14.11 -28.67 7.80
CA SER A 431 13.84 -29.02 6.41
C SER A 431 13.72 -30.53 6.20
N THR A 432 12.95 -30.93 5.18
CA THR A 432 12.90 -32.31 4.70
C THR A 432 14.21 -32.79 4.10
N GLN A 433 15.13 -31.89 3.74
CA GLN A 433 16.46 -32.21 3.25
C GLN A 433 17.56 -31.69 4.18
N ALA A 434 18.59 -32.50 4.41
CA ALA A 434 19.79 -32.06 5.13
C ALA A 434 20.55 -31.00 4.31
N ASP A 435 20.75 -31.23 3.01
CA ASP A 435 21.23 -30.21 2.08
C ASP A 435 20.07 -29.34 1.58
N ASN A 436 19.83 -28.24 2.27
CA ASN A 436 18.66 -27.39 2.05
C ASN A 436 18.98 -26.02 1.45
N GLY A 437 20.24 -25.59 1.40
CA GLY A 437 20.64 -24.31 0.84
C GLY A 437 19.92 -23.09 1.45
N LEU A 438 19.44 -23.18 2.70
CA LEU A 438 18.76 -22.06 3.36
C LEU A 438 19.75 -21.22 4.17
N LYS A 439 19.46 -19.92 4.29
CA LYS A 439 20.23 -19.00 5.14
C LYS A 439 19.30 -18.24 6.08
N PHE A 440 19.64 -18.24 7.37
CA PHE A 440 18.94 -17.52 8.42
C PHE A 440 19.88 -16.50 9.06
N ASN A 441 19.53 -15.22 8.96
CA ASN A 441 20.33 -14.12 9.46
C ASN A 441 19.50 -13.16 10.34
N ASN A 442 19.82 -13.02 11.62
CA ASN A 442 19.17 -12.04 12.49
C ASN A 442 17.65 -12.24 12.63
N ASN A 443 17.21 -13.48 12.81
CA ASN A 443 15.80 -13.80 13.09
C ASN A 443 15.60 -14.04 14.59
N CYS A 444 14.39 -13.75 15.07
CA CYS A 444 13.88 -14.19 16.37
C CYS A 444 13.26 -15.59 16.22
N LEU A 445 13.76 -16.58 16.96
CA LEU A 445 13.35 -17.98 16.88
C LEU A 445 12.86 -18.46 18.25
N PHE A 446 11.54 -18.51 18.47
CA PHE A 446 10.95 -18.77 19.79
C PHE A 446 9.95 -19.94 19.78
N PRO A 447 9.94 -20.83 20.80
CA PRO A 447 10.81 -20.84 21.97
C PRO A 447 12.20 -21.40 21.66
N SER A 448 13.19 -20.93 22.42
CA SER A 448 14.58 -21.38 22.34
C SER A 448 14.67 -22.92 22.35
N SER A 449 13.98 -23.58 23.29
CA SER A 449 14.00 -25.03 23.45
C SER A 449 13.69 -25.80 22.17
N THR A 450 12.73 -25.31 21.35
CA THR A 450 12.37 -25.95 20.10
C THR A 450 13.45 -25.69 19.05
N PHE A 451 13.79 -24.43 18.79
CA PHE A 451 14.67 -24.06 17.69
C PHE A 451 16.14 -24.45 17.89
N THR A 452 16.63 -24.51 19.14
CA THR A 452 17.98 -25.00 19.43
C THR A 452 18.09 -26.51 19.29
N SER A 453 16.99 -27.26 19.44
CA SER A 453 16.98 -28.72 19.28
C SER A 453 16.74 -29.21 17.86
N LEU A 454 16.35 -28.32 16.93
CA LEU A 454 16.05 -28.72 15.55
C LEU A 454 17.26 -29.32 14.84
N ASN A 455 16.99 -30.30 13.97
CA ASN A 455 17.96 -30.63 12.93
C ASN A 455 17.98 -29.54 11.85
N TRP A 456 19.08 -28.79 11.79
CA TRP A 456 19.30 -27.68 10.86
C TRP A 456 19.95 -28.10 9.53
N GLY A 457 20.45 -29.35 9.40
CA GLY A 457 21.18 -29.77 8.19
C GLY A 457 22.34 -28.82 7.85
N THR A 458 22.42 -28.40 6.59
CA THR A 458 23.44 -27.48 6.06
C THR A 458 23.05 -26.00 6.15
N THR A 459 21.96 -25.65 6.81
CA THR A 459 21.48 -24.26 6.90
C THR A 459 22.53 -23.34 7.52
N VAL A 460 22.81 -22.23 6.84
CA VAL A 460 23.69 -21.17 7.34
C VAL A 460 22.93 -20.34 8.36
N ARG A 461 23.48 -20.15 9.56
CA ARG A 461 22.84 -19.43 10.67
C ARG A 461 23.75 -18.35 11.23
N ASN A 462 23.32 -17.09 11.17
CA ASN A 462 24.07 -15.94 11.65
C ASN A 462 23.20 -15.07 12.55
N ASN A 463 23.70 -14.72 13.75
CA ASN A 463 23.10 -13.70 14.63
C ASN A 463 21.59 -13.89 14.95
N ASN A 464 21.06 -15.11 14.86
CA ASN A 464 19.69 -15.37 15.30
C ASN A 464 19.62 -15.38 16.83
N PHE A 465 18.49 -14.95 17.38
CA PHE A 465 18.24 -14.84 18.81
C PHE A 465 16.91 -15.54 19.16
N TYR A 466 16.67 -15.82 20.44
CA TYR A 466 15.68 -16.83 20.87
C TYR A 466 14.78 -16.38 22.03
N GLU A 467 14.77 -15.07 22.28
CA GLU A 467 13.96 -14.39 23.28
C GLU A 467 12.49 -14.35 22.85
N ASP A 468 11.59 -14.30 23.83
CA ASP A 468 10.16 -14.14 23.57
C ASP A 468 9.91 -12.80 22.88
N PRO A 469 9.23 -12.77 21.71
CA PRO A 469 8.84 -11.50 21.08
C PRO A 469 7.82 -10.71 21.91
N VAL A 470 7.20 -11.30 22.94
CA VAL A 470 6.23 -10.66 23.85
C VAL A 470 5.07 -10.06 23.08
N PHE A 471 4.42 -10.86 22.21
CA PHE A 471 3.33 -10.35 21.38
C PHE A 471 2.22 -9.71 22.22
N VAL A 472 1.66 -8.59 21.75
CA VAL A 472 0.68 -7.79 22.49
C VAL A 472 -0.62 -8.57 22.72
N ASN A 473 -1.19 -9.17 21.69
CA ASN A 473 -2.45 -9.91 21.78
C ASN A 473 -2.62 -10.93 20.62
N PRO A 474 -1.86 -12.05 20.60
CA PRO A 474 -1.75 -12.96 19.45
C PRO A 474 -2.95 -13.91 19.29
N ILE A 475 -4.18 -13.37 19.36
CA ILE A 475 -5.43 -14.14 19.21
C ILE A 475 -5.62 -14.52 17.72
N GLY A 476 -5.35 -13.58 16.81
CA GLY A 476 -5.72 -13.69 15.39
C GLY A 476 -7.23 -13.49 15.20
N GLY A 477 -7.74 -13.92 14.04
CA GLY A 477 -9.12 -13.72 13.61
C GLY A 477 -9.16 -13.37 12.12
N ASN A 478 -10.31 -12.99 11.61
CA ASN A 478 -10.44 -12.57 10.21
C ASN A 478 -10.21 -11.05 10.09
N GLY A 479 -9.71 -10.62 8.94
CA GLY A 479 -9.37 -9.25 8.58
C GLY A 479 -7.94 -8.87 8.92
N LEU A 480 -7.34 -7.98 8.12
CA LEU A 480 -5.96 -7.48 8.32
C LEU A 480 -5.73 -6.88 9.72
N ASP A 481 -6.77 -6.28 10.34
CA ASP A 481 -6.66 -5.73 11.69
C ASP A 481 -6.37 -6.81 12.75
N ALA A 482 -6.80 -8.06 12.53
CA ALA A 482 -6.50 -9.17 13.43
C ALA A 482 -5.00 -9.50 13.47
N ALA A 483 -4.27 -9.22 12.38
CA ALA A 483 -2.82 -9.40 12.32
C ALA A 483 -2.06 -8.46 13.28
N LYS A 484 -2.63 -7.30 13.65
CA LYS A 484 -2.00 -6.35 14.59
C LYS A 484 -1.81 -6.92 15.99
N GLY A 485 -2.53 -8.00 16.34
CA GLY A 485 -2.31 -8.73 17.60
C GLY A 485 -0.92 -9.37 17.71
N TYR A 486 -0.22 -9.53 16.58
CA TYR A 486 1.13 -10.09 16.49
C TYR A 486 2.22 -9.01 16.44
N ASP A 487 1.90 -7.77 16.79
CA ASP A 487 2.89 -6.77 17.14
C ASP A 487 3.63 -7.15 18.43
N VAL A 488 4.90 -6.77 18.53
CA VAL A 488 5.76 -7.08 19.67
C VAL A 488 5.48 -6.13 20.84
N GLY A 489 5.75 -6.56 22.07
CA GLY A 489 5.56 -5.72 23.25
C GLY A 489 6.72 -4.75 23.48
N SER A 490 6.49 -3.71 24.30
CA SER A 490 7.51 -2.69 24.62
C SER A 490 8.75 -3.21 25.36
N SER A 491 8.72 -4.44 25.87
CA SER A 491 9.85 -5.11 26.52
C SER A 491 10.53 -6.15 25.63
N SER A 492 10.13 -6.25 24.37
CA SER A 492 10.63 -7.26 23.44
C SER A 492 12.08 -6.99 23.05
N ALA A 493 12.88 -8.06 22.96
CA ALA A 493 14.23 -8.01 22.40
C ALA A 493 14.23 -7.77 20.88
N ALA A 494 13.06 -7.85 20.22
CA ALA A 494 12.91 -7.59 18.80
C ALA A 494 12.98 -6.09 18.42
N LEU A 495 12.82 -5.19 19.41
CA LEU A 495 12.82 -3.73 19.19
C LEU A 495 14.20 -3.23 18.75
N ASN A 496 14.27 -2.51 17.62
CA ASN A 496 15.47 -1.98 16.98
C ASN A 496 16.60 -3.02 16.76
N ALA A 497 16.25 -4.31 16.75
CA ALA A 497 17.21 -5.42 16.68
C ALA A 497 17.43 -5.93 15.25
N GLY A 498 16.67 -5.44 14.28
CA GLY A 498 16.76 -5.84 12.88
C GLY A 498 18.06 -5.38 12.22
N VAL A 499 18.57 -6.14 11.26
CA VAL A 499 19.61 -5.63 10.36
C VAL A 499 19.00 -4.70 9.32
N PHE A 500 19.69 -3.62 8.99
CA PHE A 500 19.25 -2.74 7.90
C PHE A 500 19.27 -3.48 6.56
N ILE A 501 18.14 -3.41 5.84
CA ILE A 501 17.98 -3.94 4.48
C ILE A 501 17.59 -2.75 3.59
N SER A 502 18.33 -2.53 2.52
CA SER A 502 18.05 -1.43 1.59
C SER A 502 16.78 -1.72 0.76
N ASN A 503 16.06 -0.66 0.37
CA ASN A 503 14.82 -0.77 -0.40
C ASN A 503 13.76 -1.70 0.24
N ASN A 504 13.66 -1.68 1.57
CA ASN A 504 12.76 -2.49 2.40
C ASN A 504 11.28 -2.08 2.33
N GLY A 505 10.89 -1.11 1.49
CA GLY A 505 9.50 -0.67 1.33
C GLY A 505 9.19 0.61 2.11
N GLY A 506 9.91 0.87 3.18
CA GLY A 506 9.85 2.14 3.92
C GLY A 506 8.76 2.21 4.98
N GLU A 507 7.88 1.22 5.07
CA GLU A 507 6.83 1.08 6.09
C GLU A 507 6.70 -0.38 6.57
N ASP A 508 6.06 -0.56 7.72
CA ASP A 508 5.71 -1.86 8.32
C ASP A 508 4.28 -2.31 7.94
N PHE A 509 3.81 -3.44 8.49
CA PHE A 509 2.45 -3.94 8.27
C PHE A 509 1.35 -2.96 8.71
N ALA A 510 1.61 -2.14 9.74
CA ALA A 510 0.65 -1.17 10.26
C ALA A 510 0.70 0.20 9.55
N GLY A 511 1.57 0.37 8.55
CA GLY A 511 1.79 1.63 7.84
C GLY A 511 2.68 2.64 8.60
N ASN A 512 3.38 2.19 9.64
CA ASN A 512 4.39 2.99 10.34
C ASN A 512 5.66 3.07 9.50
N ALA A 513 6.27 4.25 9.45
CA ALA A 513 7.52 4.43 8.71
C ALA A 513 8.69 3.68 9.38
N LEU A 514 9.56 3.09 8.57
CA LEU A 514 10.76 2.41 9.06
C LEU A 514 11.89 3.40 9.40
N PRO A 515 12.71 3.11 10.44
CA PRO A 515 13.88 3.92 10.79
C PRO A 515 14.92 3.96 9.67
N LEU A 516 15.80 4.97 9.72
CA LEU A 516 17.04 4.96 8.92
C LEU A 516 18.07 3.96 9.44
N GLY A 517 17.99 3.62 10.73
CA GLY A 517 18.83 2.63 11.37
C GLY A 517 18.21 1.24 11.31
N ASN A 518 18.48 0.46 12.34
CA ASN A 518 17.96 -0.89 12.49
C ASN A 518 16.44 -0.86 12.72
N PRO A 519 15.63 -1.54 11.88
CA PRO A 519 14.21 -1.70 12.16
C PRO A 519 13.99 -2.67 13.31
N ASP A 520 12.75 -2.79 13.77
CA ASP A 520 12.35 -3.92 14.61
C ASP A 520 12.43 -5.23 13.80
N VAL A 521 12.57 -6.35 14.51
CA VAL A 521 12.46 -7.71 13.94
C VAL A 521 10.97 -8.09 13.91
N GLY A 522 10.52 -8.68 12.81
CA GLY A 522 9.11 -8.96 12.56
C GLY A 522 8.46 -7.96 11.61
N ALA A 523 7.13 -8.03 11.53
CA ALA A 523 6.31 -7.30 10.56
C ALA A 523 5.85 -5.92 11.02
N PHE A 524 6.13 -5.55 12.27
CA PHE A 524 5.68 -4.31 12.89
C PHE A 524 6.87 -3.50 13.39
N GLN A 525 6.71 -2.18 13.40
CA GLN A 525 7.68 -1.18 13.80
C GLN A 525 7.09 -0.30 14.88
N HIS A 526 7.74 -0.29 16.03
CA HIS A 526 7.46 0.66 17.10
C HIS A 526 7.96 2.05 16.71
N ALA A 527 7.21 3.08 17.12
CA ALA A 527 7.56 4.47 16.88
C ALA A 527 8.97 4.78 17.38
N VAL A 528 9.78 5.39 16.52
CA VAL A 528 11.14 5.80 16.86
C VAL A 528 11.06 7.17 17.53
N VAL A 529 11.40 7.24 18.82
CA VAL A 529 11.48 8.52 19.55
C VAL A 529 12.81 9.17 19.24
N ALA A 530 12.79 10.28 18.50
CA ALA A 530 13.95 11.14 18.30
C ALA A 530 13.82 12.41 19.14
N ASN A 531 14.67 12.56 20.13
CA ASN A 531 14.77 13.81 20.88
C ASN A 531 15.71 14.76 20.15
N ALA A 532 15.21 15.91 19.69
CA ALA A 532 16.06 16.99 19.17
C ALA A 532 16.95 17.63 20.25
N GLY A 533 16.84 17.19 21.51
CA GLY A 533 17.64 17.65 22.63
C GLY A 533 17.19 19.02 23.16
N SER A 534 18.10 19.72 23.86
CA SER A 534 17.88 21.10 24.31
C SER A 534 17.93 22.09 23.15
N SER A 535 17.40 23.30 23.32
CA SER A 535 17.53 24.37 22.33
C SER A 535 19.00 24.59 21.92
N LEU A 536 19.23 24.80 20.61
CA LEU A 536 20.48 25.31 20.04
C LEU A 536 20.77 26.72 20.54
N ALA A 537 19.73 27.53 20.72
CA ALA A 537 19.81 28.91 21.16
C ALA A 537 18.48 29.33 21.78
N ASP A 538 18.52 30.13 22.83
CA ASP A 538 17.37 30.78 23.44
C ASP A 538 17.75 32.06 24.17
N ALA A 539 16.88 33.05 24.08
CA ALA A 539 17.09 34.33 24.73
C ALA A 539 15.75 35.03 24.89
N TYR A 540 15.63 35.87 25.92
CA TYR A 540 14.59 36.89 25.93
C TYR A 540 15.15 38.25 25.50
N VAL A 541 14.25 39.12 25.04
CA VAL A 541 14.57 40.50 24.66
C VAL A 541 13.63 41.46 25.35
N ARG A 542 14.11 42.67 25.63
CA ARG A 542 13.37 43.69 26.39
C ARG A 542 13.35 45.02 25.65
N ASN A 543 12.20 45.68 25.57
CA ASN A 543 12.04 46.90 24.79
C ASN A 543 12.57 48.17 25.50
N GLY A 544 12.40 49.33 24.85
CA GLY A 544 12.71 50.64 25.43
C GLY A 544 14.20 50.85 25.69
N SER A 545 14.55 51.33 26.88
CA SER A 545 15.94 51.62 27.26
C SER A 545 16.86 50.38 27.24
N TYR A 546 16.29 49.18 27.20
CA TYR A 546 17.01 47.90 27.15
C TYR A 546 17.03 47.27 25.76
N ALA A 547 16.57 47.99 24.73
CA ALA A 547 16.34 47.42 23.41
C ALA A 547 17.61 46.86 22.75
N SER A 548 18.78 47.38 23.11
CA SER A 548 20.08 46.91 22.62
C SER A 548 20.77 45.91 23.55
N THR A 549 20.17 45.57 24.70
CA THR A 549 20.74 44.62 25.66
C THR A 549 20.45 43.18 25.22
N ASN A 550 21.49 42.34 25.23
CA ASN A 550 21.37 40.90 25.01
C ASN A 550 21.19 40.18 26.36
N TYR A 551 20.31 39.18 26.40
CA TYR A 551 20.05 38.35 27.58
C TYR A 551 20.23 36.85 27.30
N GLY A 552 20.99 36.49 26.26
CA GLY A 552 21.16 35.10 25.82
C GLY A 552 22.01 34.21 26.74
N THR A 553 22.54 34.75 27.83
CA THR A 553 23.32 34.00 28.84
C THR A 553 22.59 33.85 30.18
N THR A 554 21.33 34.32 30.23
CA THR A 554 20.51 34.23 31.44
C THR A 554 19.93 32.82 31.59
N ALA A 555 19.74 32.35 32.82
CA ALA A 555 19.18 31.03 33.12
C ALA A 555 17.65 30.95 32.92
N ASP A 556 17.03 32.07 32.56
CA ASP A 556 15.59 32.25 32.50
C ASP A 556 15.13 33.04 31.26
N LEU A 557 14.07 32.57 30.62
CA LEU A 557 13.42 33.19 29.46
C LEU A 557 12.21 33.98 29.92
N VAL A 558 12.38 35.28 30.16
CA VAL A 558 11.33 36.13 30.72
C VAL A 558 10.38 36.65 29.63
N ILE A 559 9.07 36.53 29.88
CA ILE A 559 8.01 37.03 29.00
C ILE A 559 7.10 37.97 29.80
N LYS A 560 6.81 39.14 29.24
CA LYS A 560 5.95 40.15 29.89
C LYS A 560 5.25 41.03 28.86
N SER A 561 3.94 41.22 29.02
CA SER A 561 3.21 42.28 28.31
C SER A 561 3.10 43.48 29.24
N ASP A 562 3.80 44.57 28.92
CA ASP A 562 3.86 45.75 29.77
C ASP A 562 4.20 46.99 28.92
N ALA A 563 4.30 48.15 29.56
CA ALA A 563 4.72 49.40 28.93
C ALA A 563 6.17 49.33 28.41
N THR A 564 6.56 50.38 27.66
CA THR A 564 7.92 50.59 27.18
C THR A 564 8.94 50.46 28.32
N SER A 565 10.06 49.80 28.02
CA SER A 565 11.10 49.41 28.98
C SER A 565 10.74 48.25 29.90
N TYR A 566 9.54 47.67 29.85
CA TYR A 566 9.16 46.51 30.69
C TYR A 566 8.63 45.31 29.91
N ALA A 567 8.23 45.50 28.64
CA ALA A 567 7.78 44.41 27.80
C ALA A 567 8.95 43.47 27.43
N ARG A 568 8.68 42.17 27.47
CA ARG A 568 9.64 41.10 27.18
C ARG A 568 9.01 39.99 26.36
N LYS A 569 9.79 39.43 25.44
CA LYS A 569 9.41 38.26 24.63
C LYS A 569 10.61 37.33 24.54
N ALA A 570 10.37 36.03 24.40
CA ALA A 570 11.42 35.01 24.43
C ALA A 570 11.46 34.16 23.18
N TYR A 571 12.63 33.62 22.85
CA TYR A 571 12.87 32.84 21.66
C TYR A 571 13.56 31.53 22.02
N ALA A 572 13.25 30.45 21.30
CA ALA A 572 14.02 29.22 21.35
C ALA A 572 14.13 28.62 19.94
N LYS A 573 15.31 28.08 19.64
CA LYS A 573 15.65 27.46 18.35
C LYS A 573 16.18 26.05 18.56
N PHE A 574 15.76 25.10 17.75
CA PHE A 574 16.10 23.67 17.83
C PHE A 574 16.69 23.19 16.50
N ASP A 575 17.64 22.27 16.57
CA ASP A 575 18.13 21.54 15.39
C ASP A 575 17.12 20.43 15.06
N ILE A 576 16.70 20.36 13.80
CA ILE A 576 15.86 19.26 13.32
C ILE A 576 16.52 18.55 12.13
N ALA A 577 17.82 18.74 11.91
CA ALA A 577 18.57 18.11 10.81
C ALA A 577 18.65 16.59 10.92
N MET A 578 18.48 16.03 12.12
CA MET A 578 18.35 14.59 12.33
C MET A 578 17.09 14.00 11.67
N ILE A 579 16.09 14.84 11.38
CA ILE A 579 14.89 14.43 10.65
C ILE A 579 15.13 14.53 9.15
N THR A 580 15.39 13.38 8.54
CA THR A 580 15.57 13.24 7.09
C THR A 580 14.25 12.93 6.37
N LYS A 581 13.20 12.60 7.11
CA LYS A 581 11.86 12.28 6.59
C LYS A 581 11.12 13.56 6.17
N PRO A 582 10.19 13.49 5.20
CA PRO A 582 9.44 14.66 4.75
C PRO A 582 8.43 15.18 5.79
N LYS A 583 8.04 14.36 6.77
CA LYS A 583 7.15 14.70 7.88
C LYS A 583 7.45 13.85 9.12
N VAL A 584 7.03 14.33 10.28
CA VAL A 584 6.96 13.63 11.58
C VAL A 584 5.50 13.32 11.91
N SER A 585 5.25 12.25 12.67
CA SER A 585 3.92 11.85 13.14
C SER A 585 3.48 12.65 14.38
N SER A 586 4.44 13.09 15.20
CA SER A 586 4.20 13.99 16.34
C SER A 586 5.44 14.84 16.65
N ALA A 587 5.23 16.10 17.02
CA ALA A 587 6.27 16.96 17.58
C ALA A 587 5.75 17.70 18.83
N LYS A 588 6.42 17.55 19.96
CA LYS A 588 6.03 18.14 21.24
C LYS A 588 7.13 19.08 21.75
N LEU A 589 6.81 20.37 21.85
CA LEU A 589 7.68 21.35 22.49
C LEU A 589 7.38 21.35 24.00
N LYS A 590 8.41 21.10 24.80
CA LYS A 590 8.35 21.02 26.26
C LYS A 590 9.10 22.20 26.86
N LEU A 591 8.40 22.98 27.69
CA LEU A 591 8.89 24.20 28.34
C LEU A 591 8.60 24.14 29.84
N TYR A 592 9.57 24.46 30.68
CA TYR A 592 9.37 24.47 32.12
C TYR A 592 9.19 25.89 32.64
N VAL A 593 8.04 26.19 33.24
CA VAL A 593 7.79 27.48 33.90
C VAL A 593 8.58 27.52 35.19
N ALA A 594 9.59 28.38 35.27
CA ALA A 594 10.46 28.54 36.43
C ALA A 594 9.94 29.56 37.44
N GLY A 595 9.15 30.54 36.99
CA GLY A 595 8.58 31.57 37.86
C GLY A 595 7.36 32.24 37.25
N VAL A 596 6.43 32.66 38.11
CA VAL A 596 5.26 33.47 37.77
C VAL A 596 5.08 34.57 38.82
N ASN A 597 4.65 35.76 38.39
CA ASN A 597 4.26 36.84 39.31
C ASN A 597 2.78 36.67 39.77
N THR A 598 2.16 37.71 40.33
CA THR A 598 0.87 37.64 41.05
C THR A 598 -0.38 37.59 40.18
N ALA A 599 -0.31 37.79 38.86
CA ALA A 599 -1.47 37.60 38.00
C ALA A 599 -1.97 36.13 38.05
N PRO A 600 -3.28 35.89 38.23
CA PRO A 600 -3.83 34.55 38.46
C PRO A 600 -3.73 33.63 37.24
N GLN A 601 -3.68 34.20 36.04
CA GLN A 601 -3.47 33.47 34.79
C GLN A 601 -2.78 34.37 33.75
N ARG A 602 -1.97 33.75 32.89
CA ARG A 602 -1.40 34.32 31.67
C ARG A 602 -1.65 33.38 30.51
N THR A 603 -1.69 33.89 29.29
CA THR A 603 -1.70 33.03 28.09
C THR A 603 -0.47 33.35 27.25
N ILE A 604 0.36 32.35 27.04
CA ILE A 604 1.54 32.47 26.17
C ILE A 604 1.17 31.95 24.80
N ASN A 605 1.22 32.84 23.82
CA ASN A 605 1.11 32.49 22.42
C ASN A 605 2.49 32.09 21.90
N ILE A 606 2.51 31.06 21.07
CA ILE A 606 3.73 30.49 20.49
C ILE A 606 3.62 30.64 18.98
N TYR A 607 4.63 31.27 18.38
CA TYR A 607 4.69 31.53 16.94
C TYR A 607 5.96 30.93 16.34
N THR A 608 5.92 30.60 15.06
CA THR A 608 7.17 30.42 14.29
C THR A 608 7.75 31.78 13.91
N THR A 609 9.08 31.91 13.93
CA THR A 609 9.76 33.15 13.51
C THR A 609 9.95 33.21 11.99
N SER A 610 10.10 34.43 11.44
CA SER A 610 10.36 34.65 10.01
C SER A 610 11.72 34.13 9.52
N THR A 611 12.68 33.94 10.41
CA THR A 611 14.02 33.43 10.13
C THR A 611 14.60 32.69 11.33
N THR A 612 15.58 31.82 11.09
CA THR A 612 16.35 31.09 12.10
C THR A 612 17.79 31.63 12.26
N SER A 613 18.15 32.66 11.48
CA SER A 613 19.51 33.21 11.39
C SER A 613 19.97 34.02 12.61
N TRP A 614 19.07 34.30 13.55
CA TRP A 614 19.42 35.03 14.78
C TRP A 614 20.41 34.23 15.63
N LEU A 615 21.35 34.93 16.26
CA LEU A 615 22.34 34.34 17.16
C LEU A 615 22.02 34.74 18.59
N GLU A 616 22.16 33.79 19.50
CA GLU A 616 21.81 33.99 20.90
C GLU A 616 22.66 35.06 21.59
N ASN A 617 23.94 35.15 21.25
CA ASN A 617 24.87 36.11 21.86
C ASN A 617 24.73 37.54 21.30
N SER A 618 23.86 37.77 20.30
CA SER A 618 23.68 39.08 19.68
C SER A 618 22.21 39.49 19.51
N ILE A 619 21.25 38.60 19.74
CA ILE A 619 19.83 38.93 19.69
C ILE A 619 19.46 39.95 20.78
N ASN A 620 18.71 40.96 20.39
CA ASN A 620 18.17 42.00 21.25
C ASN A 620 16.84 42.49 20.66
N TRP A 621 16.15 43.42 21.32
CA TRP A 621 14.83 43.84 20.86
C TRP A 621 14.84 44.41 19.44
N ASN A 622 15.92 45.11 19.07
CA ASN A 622 16.03 45.81 17.78
C ASN A 622 16.26 44.87 16.59
N ASN A 623 16.82 43.68 16.81
CA ASN A 623 17.15 42.73 15.74
C ASN A 623 16.41 41.38 15.85
N ALA A 624 15.63 41.17 16.91
CA ALA A 624 14.89 39.93 17.11
C ALA A 624 13.85 39.72 16.00
N PRO A 625 13.74 38.50 15.45
CA PRO A 625 12.80 38.21 14.37
C PRO A 625 11.35 38.34 14.85
N MET A 626 10.45 38.65 13.90
CA MET A 626 9.02 38.81 14.16
C MET A 626 8.24 37.56 13.75
N ASP A 627 6.98 37.53 14.19
CA ASP A 627 6.06 36.41 14.04
C ASP A 627 5.54 36.25 12.62
N THR A 628 5.39 35.00 12.18
CA THR A 628 4.76 34.70 10.88
C THR A 628 3.53 33.80 11.00
N VAL A 629 3.52 32.85 11.94
CA VAL A 629 2.39 31.92 12.09
C VAL A 629 2.20 31.48 13.54
N LEU A 630 0.98 31.62 14.08
CA LEU A 630 0.61 31.10 15.39
C LEU A 630 0.60 29.57 15.37
N VAL A 631 1.32 28.96 16.30
CA VAL A 631 1.42 27.51 16.50
C VAL A 631 0.43 27.03 17.56
N GLY A 632 0.31 27.78 18.65
CA GLY A 632 -0.66 27.47 19.70
C GLY A 632 -0.55 28.40 20.90
N LYS A 633 -1.29 28.08 21.96
CA LYS A 633 -1.41 28.89 23.17
C LYS A 633 -1.33 28.02 24.41
N ILE A 634 -0.62 28.48 25.44
CA ILE A 634 -0.51 27.80 26.73
C ILE A 634 -1.07 28.70 27.84
N PRO A 635 -2.15 28.30 28.53
CA PRO A 635 -2.58 28.98 29.75
C PRO A 635 -1.67 28.61 30.92
N ILE A 636 -1.15 29.61 31.62
CA ILE A 636 -0.19 29.45 32.72
C ILE A 636 -0.77 30.09 33.99
N SER A 637 -1.00 29.26 35.00
CA SER A 637 -1.44 29.67 36.34
C SER A 637 -0.38 29.41 37.43
N GLY A 638 0.69 28.66 37.13
CA GLY A 638 1.71 28.27 38.10
C GLY A 638 3.00 27.73 37.47
N ILE A 639 3.92 27.30 38.33
CA ILE A 639 5.21 26.68 37.99
C ILE A 639 4.99 25.23 37.55
N GLY A 640 5.79 24.75 36.59
CA GLY A 640 5.76 23.36 36.14
C GLY A 640 6.01 23.16 34.65
N LEU A 641 6.07 21.89 34.24
CA LEU A 641 6.28 21.50 32.84
C LEU A 641 5.02 21.76 32.02
N GLN A 642 5.21 22.39 30.87
CA GLN A 642 4.20 22.63 29.85
C GLN A 642 4.60 21.91 28.57
N THR A 643 3.62 21.29 27.91
CA THR A 643 3.82 20.62 26.62
C THR A 643 2.82 21.16 25.62
N ILE A 644 3.30 21.48 24.42
CA ILE A 644 2.43 21.90 23.32
C ILE A 644 2.77 21.12 22.05
N ASP A 645 1.72 20.75 21.32
CA ASP A 645 1.85 20.14 20.00
C ASP A 645 2.30 21.19 18.98
N VAL A 646 3.43 20.94 18.34
CA VAL A 646 4.01 21.77 17.28
C VAL A 646 4.15 21.01 15.96
N THR A 647 3.50 19.84 15.82
CA THR A 647 3.61 18.90 14.69
C THR A 647 3.41 19.59 13.35
N SER A 648 2.33 20.36 13.20
CA SER A 648 2.05 21.08 11.95
C SER A 648 3.11 22.13 11.63
N ALA A 649 3.69 22.78 12.65
CA ALA A 649 4.76 23.77 12.44
C ALA A 649 6.05 23.08 11.98
N ILE A 650 6.44 21.97 12.62
CA ILE A 650 7.62 21.19 12.23
C ILE A 650 7.46 20.61 10.82
N ASN A 651 6.31 20.04 10.49
CA ASN A 651 6.06 19.49 9.15
C ASN A 651 6.17 20.54 8.04
N ARG A 652 5.73 21.79 8.29
CA ARG A 652 5.96 22.88 7.33
C ARG A 652 7.45 23.18 7.16
N LEU A 653 8.22 23.22 8.25
CA LEU A 653 9.66 23.49 8.20
C LEU A 653 10.43 22.37 7.49
N LEU A 654 10.00 21.12 7.63
CA LEU A 654 10.63 19.96 6.98
C LEU A 654 10.50 19.96 5.45
N THR A 655 9.60 20.76 4.87
CA THR A 655 9.53 21.00 3.43
C THR A 655 10.59 21.98 2.92
N GLY A 656 11.20 22.77 3.82
CA GLY A 656 12.26 23.73 3.51
C GLY A 656 13.66 23.11 3.58
N THR A 657 14.66 23.89 3.16
CA THR A 657 16.07 23.48 3.20
C THR A 657 16.76 23.79 4.54
N ASP A 658 16.26 24.76 5.31
CA ASP A 658 16.80 25.08 6.63
C ASP A 658 16.21 24.17 7.70
N ARG A 659 17.04 23.26 8.21
CA ARG A 659 16.66 22.24 9.18
C ARG A 659 16.71 22.75 10.62
N LYS A 660 16.11 23.92 10.88
CA LYS A 660 15.99 24.50 12.22
C LYS A 660 14.55 24.93 12.50
N ALA A 661 14.07 24.65 13.70
CA ALA A 661 12.79 25.16 14.18
C ALA A 661 13.03 26.31 15.14
N SER A 662 12.43 27.48 14.89
CA SER A 662 12.59 28.68 15.72
C SER A 662 11.24 29.23 16.13
N PHE A 663 11.07 29.42 17.43
CA PHE A 663 9.81 29.81 18.06
C PHE A 663 9.95 31.15 18.80
N LEU A 664 8.91 31.98 18.73
CA LEU A 664 8.69 33.11 19.62
C LEU A 664 7.63 32.76 20.66
N PHE A 665 7.88 33.13 21.92
CA PHE A 665 6.96 33.08 23.03
C PHE A 665 6.56 34.50 23.44
N LEU A 666 5.25 34.77 23.38
CA LEU A 666 4.71 36.11 23.58
C LEU A 666 3.46 36.07 24.47
N ASN A 667 3.42 36.94 25.48
CA ASN A 667 2.19 37.24 26.19
C ASN A 667 1.46 38.37 25.43
N THR A 668 0.30 38.08 24.87
CA THR A 668 -0.50 39.07 24.11
C THR A 668 -1.65 39.65 24.93
N ALA A 669 -1.68 39.42 26.25
CA ALA A 669 -2.65 40.07 27.14
C ALA A 669 -2.38 41.58 27.24
N ALA A 670 -3.34 42.32 27.82
CA ALA A 670 -3.16 43.72 28.13
C ALA A 670 -1.91 43.95 29.01
N ALA A 671 -1.27 45.10 28.84
CA ALA A 671 -0.10 45.50 29.61
C ALA A 671 -0.40 45.46 31.12
N SER A 672 0.45 44.79 31.90
CA SER A 672 0.28 44.68 33.35
C SER A 672 1.62 44.48 34.05
N SER A 673 1.77 45.13 35.20
CA SER A 673 2.96 45.01 36.04
C SER A 673 3.11 43.62 36.69
N THR A 674 2.04 42.81 36.74
CA THR A 674 1.98 41.53 37.47
C THR A 674 1.94 40.29 36.57
N ASN A 675 2.00 40.46 35.25
CA ASN A 675 1.81 39.37 34.28
C ASN A 675 3.12 38.75 33.75
N ASP A 676 4.28 39.08 34.35
CA ASP A 676 5.54 38.45 33.98
C ASP A 676 5.60 37.00 34.47
N MET A 677 6.35 36.21 33.69
CA MET A 677 6.73 34.84 33.99
C MET A 677 8.06 34.52 33.32
N SER A 678 8.70 33.45 33.76
CA SER A 678 9.92 32.93 33.14
C SER A 678 9.82 31.44 32.88
N PHE A 679 10.35 31.01 31.73
CA PHE A 679 10.70 29.62 31.49
C PHE A 679 12.17 29.39 31.84
N SER A 680 12.56 28.15 32.18
CA SER A 680 13.98 27.78 32.22
C SER A 680 14.60 27.93 30.82
N SER A 681 15.78 28.54 30.73
CA SER A 681 16.56 28.61 29.48
C SER A 681 17.46 27.38 29.32
N ARG A 682 18.21 27.29 28.22
CA ARG A 682 19.25 26.27 28.06
C ARG A 682 20.44 26.45 29.00
N GLU A 683 20.65 27.65 29.54
CA GLU A 683 21.68 27.95 30.55
C GLU A 683 21.26 27.46 31.94
N ALA A 684 19.98 27.13 32.15
CA ALA A 684 19.52 26.56 33.41
C ALA A 684 20.19 25.21 33.72
N ALA A 685 20.41 24.92 35.01
CA ALA A 685 21.02 23.66 35.42
C ALA A 685 20.15 22.43 35.11
N ALA A 686 18.82 22.60 35.05
CA ALA A 686 17.85 21.55 34.75
C ALA A 686 16.63 22.14 34.03
N ASN A 687 15.74 21.27 33.52
CA ASN A 687 14.45 21.64 32.92
C ASN A 687 14.56 22.55 31.68
N LYS A 688 15.62 22.39 30.90
CA LYS A 688 15.86 23.13 29.65
C LYS A 688 14.73 22.91 28.65
N PRO A 689 14.46 23.87 27.74
CA PRO A 689 13.51 23.67 26.64
C PRO A 689 13.90 22.45 25.79
N THR A 690 12.96 21.57 25.47
CA THR A 690 13.21 20.41 24.58
C THR A 690 12.15 20.25 23.51
N LEU A 691 12.53 19.66 22.39
CA LEU A 691 11.64 19.28 21.30
C LEU A 691 11.71 17.76 21.08
N GLU A 692 10.61 17.07 21.36
CA GLU A 692 10.46 15.63 21.16
C GLU A 692 9.77 15.39 19.81
N LEU A 693 10.36 14.52 18.98
CA LEU A 693 9.87 14.20 17.64
C LEU A 693 9.63 12.70 17.54
N LEU A 694 8.45 12.32 17.06
CA LEU A 694 8.09 10.94 16.71
C LEU A 694 7.93 10.87 15.20
N TYR A 695 8.55 9.90 14.55
CA TYR A 695 8.45 9.70 13.11
C TYR A 695 8.50 8.24 12.70
#